data_AF-A0A9Q0GG77-F1
#
_entry.id   AF-A0A9Q0GG77-F1
#
_cell.length_a   1.000
_cell.length_b   1.000
_cell.length_c   1.000
_cell.angle_alpha   90.00
_cell.angle_beta   90.00
_cell.angle_gamma   90.00
#
_symmetry.space_group_name_H-M   'P 1'
#
loop_
_entity.id
_entity.type
_entity.pdbx_description
1 polymer ?
#
loop_
_entity_poly.entity_id
_entity_poly.type
_entity_poly.pdbx_seq_one_letter_code
_entity_poly.pdbx_strand_id
1 'polypeptide(L)'
;MEKIEHTTVATNGINMHVASIGTGPVILFLHGFPELWYSWRHQLLSLSSLGYRCIAPDLRGYGDTDAPALTSQYTVFHIVGDLVGLLDSLGIEQVYLVGHDWGAWIAWTFALFRPDRIKALVNTSVVFMPRHPQISPLQGFKLLFGDDYYICRFQEPGEAEQGFAQLGTTSLFRRFLASRDPTPPSIPKDIGFGAIPDPSSLPSWLTKEDIDYYATKFNQTGFTGGLNYYRNINLSWELTAPWTGSQIKVPVKFIIGDLDITYNVPGHDWGAIIAWHFCTFRPDRIRALINTSVVFSPRNPQVNPVDYYGASLGDDFYICRFQVAGEAEEDFAKVDTPRMMAKFFTMLPAAPPLIPKGKGFSSLPDPPSLPSWLSQEDINYYASKFDKTGFTGALNYYRALNLTWELTAPWTGIRIKVPVKFIIGDRDLTYHFPGHDWGAIIAWHFCTFRPDRIRALVNTSVPLMPRNPRVNPVDCFRALLGDDFYMCRFQEVGEAEEDFGREDTSRMMTKILTVPLSSALLIPKGRGLSSLPDPPSLPSWLSEADIKYYASKFEKTGFTGALNYYRALNLTWELTAPWTGVQIKVPVKFIIGDQDVTLYFPGFKEYIHEGGFKKDVPLLEEVVVLEETAHFLQQERAEEVFLVGHDWGASMAWNFCLFRPDRVKALVNTSVPFRARNPVSKSVQMLRTLYGDDYYFIRFQEPGEAEGYLAQVDTAKVMKKFLISAFAGPTYITKEKGIETIPDPPSLPSWLTEEDINYYASNFKKTGFTGGLNYYRAYDITWELTAPWNGAAVLVPTKFIVGDQDITYSHPGIDEYVKGEGFKKDVPLLEEVVVMEGVRHFLQQEKPEEVSKHIYDFIKKF
;
A
#
# COMPACT_ATOMS: atom_id res chain seq x y z
N MET A 1 -31.15 -26.26 21.28
CA MET A 1 -30.44 -27.54 21.28
C MET A 1 -31.35 -28.70 20.91
N GLU A 2 -32.49 -28.90 21.58
CA GLU A 2 -33.44 -30.02 21.32
C GLU A 2 -34.01 -30.11 19.89
N LYS A 3 -33.96 -29.02 19.11
CA LYS A 3 -34.44 -28.97 17.72
C LYS A 3 -33.39 -29.42 16.69
N ILE A 4 -32.18 -29.75 17.11
CA ILE A 4 -31.12 -30.22 16.22
C ILE A 4 -31.33 -31.72 16.01
N GLU A 5 -31.48 -32.12 14.76
CA GLU A 5 -31.66 -33.51 14.36
C GLU A 5 -30.28 -34.18 14.23
N HIS A 6 -30.15 -35.37 14.81
CA HIS A 6 -28.94 -36.17 14.75
C HIS A 6 -29.20 -37.42 13.92
N THR A 7 -28.37 -37.63 12.90
CA THR A 7 -28.47 -38.76 11.98
C THR A 7 -27.10 -39.39 11.76
N THR A 8 -27.11 -40.65 11.33
CA THR A 8 -25.91 -41.35 10.90
C THR A 8 -25.99 -41.57 9.40
N VAL A 9 -24.98 -41.10 8.66
CA VAL A 9 -24.91 -41.18 7.20
C VAL A 9 -23.71 -42.02 6.81
N ALA A 10 -23.93 -43.07 6.02
CA ALA A 10 -22.84 -43.86 5.45
C ALA A 10 -22.16 -43.05 4.33
N THR A 11 -20.85 -42.87 4.43
CA THR A 11 -20.03 -42.17 3.44
C THR A 11 -18.61 -42.73 3.42
N ASN A 12 -18.04 -42.95 2.23
CA ASN A 12 -16.63 -43.34 2.05
C ASN A 12 -16.14 -44.48 3.00
N GLY A 13 -17.00 -45.46 3.25
CA GLY A 13 -16.70 -46.63 4.10
C GLY A 13 -16.78 -46.39 5.62
N ILE A 14 -17.30 -45.24 6.07
CA ILE A 14 -17.54 -44.93 7.48
C ILE A 14 -19.01 -44.54 7.73
N ASN A 15 -19.47 -44.71 8.96
CA ASN A 15 -20.70 -44.13 9.46
C ASN A 15 -20.39 -42.78 10.10
N MET A 16 -20.90 -41.71 9.49
CA MET A 16 -20.66 -40.34 9.94
C MET A 16 -21.88 -39.82 10.69
N HIS A 17 -21.68 -39.36 11.93
CA HIS A 17 -22.67 -38.59 12.65
C HIS A 17 -22.83 -37.20 12.02
N VAL A 18 -24.08 -36.77 11.88
CA VAL A 18 -24.47 -35.50 11.30
C VAL A 18 -25.52 -34.83 12.16
N ALA A 19 -25.18 -33.66 12.72
CA ALA A 19 -26.14 -32.74 13.32
C ALA A 19 -26.69 -31.79 12.25
N SER A 20 -28.01 -31.65 12.17
CA SER A 20 -28.64 -30.76 11.18
C SER A 20 -29.86 -30.03 11.71
N ILE A 21 -30.10 -28.82 11.21
CA ILE A 21 -31.26 -28.01 11.57
C ILE A 21 -31.61 -27.03 10.45
N GLY A 22 -32.90 -26.74 10.29
CA GLY A 22 -33.39 -25.76 9.34
C GLY A 22 -33.58 -26.32 7.92
N THR A 23 -34.09 -25.47 7.04
CA THR A 23 -34.38 -25.76 5.63
C THR A 23 -33.83 -24.62 4.77
N GLY A 24 -33.66 -24.84 3.46
CA GLY A 24 -33.14 -23.84 2.53
C GLY A 24 -31.70 -24.12 2.05
N PRO A 25 -30.95 -23.10 1.59
CA PRO A 25 -29.58 -23.26 1.13
C PRO A 25 -28.68 -23.89 2.21
N VAL A 26 -27.81 -24.80 1.79
CA VAL A 26 -27.02 -25.59 2.74
C VAL A 26 -25.75 -24.84 3.16
N ILE A 27 -25.53 -24.78 4.47
CA ILE A 27 -24.25 -24.41 5.08
C ILE A 27 -23.66 -25.65 5.76
N LEU A 28 -22.47 -26.06 5.33
CA LEU A 28 -21.70 -27.15 5.92
C LEU A 28 -20.64 -26.58 6.86
N PHE A 29 -20.63 -27.02 8.12
CA PHE A 29 -19.69 -26.57 9.15
C PHE A 29 -18.70 -27.69 9.50
N LEU A 30 -17.41 -27.39 9.45
CA LEU A 30 -16.32 -28.32 9.77
C LEU A 30 -15.60 -27.84 11.04
N HIS A 31 -15.69 -28.63 12.11
CA HIS A 31 -14.97 -28.37 13.37
C HIS A 31 -13.48 -28.75 13.27
N GLY A 32 -12.66 -28.30 14.23
CA GLY A 32 -11.24 -28.65 14.32
C GLY A 32 -10.89 -29.55 15.51
N PHE A 33 -9.69 -29.38 16.05
CA PHE A 33 -9.17 -30.16 17.17
C PHE A 33 -9.07 -29.33 18.47
N PRO A 34 -9.43 -29.91 19.63
CA PRO A 34 -10.20 -31.15 19.83
C PRO A 34 -11.68 -30.80 19.94
N GLU A 35 -12.36 -30.61 18.81
CA GLU A 35 -13.75 -30.15 18.80
C GLU A 35 -14.72 -31.25 18.33
N LEU A 36 -16.00 -30.88 18.17
CA LEU A 36 -17.11 -31.71 17.68
C LEU A 36 -18.09 -30.84 16.88
N TRP A 37 -19.12 -31.44 16.28
CA TRP A 37 -20.28 -30.72 15.72
C TRP A 37 -20.84 -29.66 16.71
N TYR A 38 -20.76 -29.98 18.01
CA TYR A 38 -21.27 -29.18 19.12
C TYR A 38 -20.63 -27.79 19.21
N SER A 39 -19.41 -27.60 18.71
CA SER A 39 -18.76 -26.28 18.63
C SER A 39 -19.55 -25.27 17.80
N TRP A 40 -20.34 -25.76 16.84
CA TRP A 40 -21.16 -24.91 15.96
C TRP A 40 -22.57 -24.66 16.48
N ARG A 41 -22.92 -25.11 17.69
CA ARG A 41 -24.30 -25.04 18.23
C ARG A 41 -24.95 -23.66 18.12
N HIS A 42 -24.19 -22.59 18.34
CA HIS A 42 -24.71 -21.22 18.23
C HIS A 42 -25.00 -20.84 16.78
N GLN A 43 -24.09 -21.15 15.86
CA GLN A 43 -24.22 -20.86 14.43
C GLN A 43 -25.33 -21.69 13.79
N LEU A 44 -25.45 -22.98 14.14
CA LEU A 44 -26.54 -23.85 13.70
C LEU A 44 -27.91 -23.24 14.05
N LEU A 45 -28.10 -22.80 15.30
CA LEU A 45 -29.35 -22.19 15.74
C LEU A 45 -29.60 -20.82 15.09
N SER A 46 -28.57 -19.98 15.00
CA SER A 46 -28.70 -18.61 14.48
C SER A 46 -28.91 -18.56 12.97
N LEU A 47 -28.27 -19.43 12.20
CA LEU A 47 -28.36 -19.39 10.73
C LEU A 47 -29.58 -20.16 10.22
N SER A 48 -30.01 -21.21 10.94
CA SER A 48 -31.28 -21.87 10.61
C SER A 48 -32.50 -20.99 10.83
N SER A 49 -32.49 -20.11 11.83
CA SER A 49 -33.56 -19.12 12.02
C SER A 49 -33.61 -18.07 10.91
N LEU A 50 -32.52 -17.92 10.14
CA LEU A 50 -32.43 -17.06 8.96
C LEU A 50 -32.75 -17.79 7.65
N GLY A 51 -33.26 -19.03 7.71
CA GLY A 51 -33.71 -19.79 6.54
C GLY A 51 -32.63 -20.57 5.81
N TYR A 52 -31.56 -20.97 6.51
CA TYR A 52 -30.55 -21.89 5.99
C TYR A 52 -30.71 -23.30 6.55
N ARG A 53 -30.36 -24.31 5.75
CA ARG A 53 -30.16 -25.67 6.24
C ARG A 53 -28.74 -25.81 6.72
N CYS A 54 -28.54 -25.90 8.03
CA CYS A 54 -27.22 -25.98 8.64
C CYS A 54 -26.87 -27.44 8.94
N ILE A 55 -25.68 -27.88 8.55
CA ILE A 55 -25.20 -29.26 8.69
C ILE A 55 -23.81 -29.22 9.32
N ALA A 56 -23.62 -29.91 10.44
CA ALA A 56 -22.33 -30.06 11.11
C ALA A 56 -22.09 -31.56 11.41
N PRO A 57 -21.22 -32.25 10.67
CA PRO A 57 -20.81 -33.60 11.01
C PRO A 57 -19.79 -33.59 12.15
N ASP A 58 -19.73 -34.70 12.90
CA ASP A 58 -18.47 -35.08 13.56
C ASP A 58 -17.54 -35.66 12.49
N LEU A 59 -16.34 -35.12 12.36
CA LEU A 59 -15.37 -35.58 11.36
C LEU A 59 -14.85 -36.99 11.70
N ARG A 60 -14.23 -37.65 10.70
CA ARG A 60 -13.63 -38.98 10.86
C ARG A 60 -12.78 -39.06 12.14
N GLY A 61 -13.06 -40.01 13.02
CA GLY A 61 -12.36 -40.21 14.28
C GLY A 61 -12.77 -39.30 15.44
N TYR A 62 -13.87 -38.55 15.31
CA TYR A 62 -14.41 -37.69 16.36
C TYR A 62 -15.82 -38.10 16.75
N GLY A 63 -16.15 -37.87 18.03
CA GLY A 63 -17.51 -37.93 18.54
C GLY A 63 -18.23 -39.23 18.21
N ASP A 64 -19.39 -39.12 17.56
CA ASP A 64 -20.21 -40.27 17.21
C ASP A 64 -19.94 -40.80 15.79
N THR A 65 -18.88 -40.33 15.12
CA THR A 65 -18.41 -40.82 13.81
C THR A 65 -17.36 -41.91 13.98
N ASP A 66 -17.38 -42.91 13.08
CA ASP A 66 -16.41 -44.01 13.09
C ASP A 66 -14.95 -43.52 13.11
N ALA A 67 -14.11 -44.24 13.84
CA ALA A 67 -12.68 -43.98 14.00
C ALA A 67 -11.84 -45.15 13.44
N PRO A 68 -11.52 -45.16 12.13
CA PRO A 68 -10.66 -46.19 11.55
C PRO A 68 -9.33 -46.34 12.31
N ALA A 69 -8.84 -47.57 12.49
CA ALA A 69 -7.68 -47.83 13.34
C ALA A 69 -6.34 -47.40 12.72
N LEU A 70 -6.23 -47.43 11.38
CA LEU A 70 -4.98 -47.12 10.69
C LEU A 70 -4.75 -45.61 10.60
N THR A 71 -3.63 -45.13 11.12
CA THR A 71 -3.25 -43.71 11.07
C THR A 71 -3.27 -43.18 9.63
N SER A 72 -2.79 -43.94 8.62
CA SER A 72 -2.77 -43.51 7.21
C SER A 72 -4.16 -43.26 6.59
N GLN A 73 -5.25 -43.62 7.28
CA GLN A 73 -6.63 -43.36 6.85
C GLN A 73 -7.18 -41.99 7.29
N TYR A 74 -6.32 -41.09 7.77
CA TYR A 74 -6.66 -39.74 8.24
C TYR A 74 -5.99 -38.63 7.42
N THR A 75 -5.52 -38.94 6.20
CA THR A 75 -5.02 -37.91 5.28
C THR A 75 -6.15 -36.97 4.84
N VAL A 76 -5.81 -35.77 4.37
CA VAL A 76 -6.77 -34.83 3.79
C VAL A 76 -7.65 -35.43 2.67
N PHE A 77 -7.16 -36.42 1.91
CA PHE A 77 -7.92 -37.09 0.85
C PHE A 77 -9.07 -37.94 1.38
N HIS A 78 -8.83 -38.67 2.47
CA HIS A 78 -9.87 -39.48 3.11
C HIS A 78 -10.98 -38.58 3.63
N ILE A 79 -10.63 -37.51 4.33
CA ILE A 79 -11.60 -36.61 4.95
C ILE A 79 -12.39 -35.83 3.89
N VAL A 80 -11.72 -35.29 2.85
CA VAL A 80 -12.43 -34.66 1.72
C VAL A 80 -13.32 -35.68 0.99
N GLY A 81 -12.87 -36.93 0.86
CA GLY A 81 -13.69 -38.03 0.32
C GLY A 81 -14.95 -38.29 1.14
N ASP A 82 -14.82 -38.29 2.48
CA ASP A 82 -15.96 -38.43 3.40
C ASP A 82 -16.97 -37.29 3.20
N LEU A 83 -16.50 -36.05 3.03
CA LEU A 83 -17.35 -34.88 2.81
C LEU A 83 -18.04 -34.90 1.44
N VAL A 84 -17.34 -35.29 0.38
CA VAL A 84 -17.94 -35.47 -0.96
C VAL A 84 -19.04 -36.53 -0.90
N GLY A 85 -18.75 -37.69 -0.30
CA GLY A 85 -19.73 -38.76 -0.16
C GLY A 85 -20.91 -38.38 0.74
N LEU A 86 -20.69 -37.57 1.78
CA LEU A 86 -21.76 -37.03 2.63
C LEU A 86 -22.72 -36.17 1.80
N LEU A 87 -22.18 -35.23 1.00
CA LEU A 87 -23.00 -34.36 0.16
C LEU A 87 -23.76 -35.18 -0.89
N ASP A 88 -23.14 -36.19 -1.49
CA ASP A 88 -23.77 -37.06 -2.47
C ASP A 88 -24.90 -37.89 -1.84
N SER A 89 -24.68 -38.51 -0.67
CA SER A 89 -25.69 -39.27 0.07
C SER A 89 -26.90 -38.41 0.49
N LEU A 90 -26.68 -37.12 0.74
CA LEU A 90 -27.75 -36.17 1.09
C LEU A 90 -28.39 -35.50 -0.13
N GLY A 91 -27.93 -35.79 -1.35
CA GLY A 91 -28.43 -35.18 -2.58
C GLY A 91 -28.10 -33.69 -2.71
N ILE A 92 -26.96 -33.24 -2.18
CA ILE A 92 -26.56 -31.84 -2.12
C ILE A 92 -25.47 -31.56 -3.15
N GLU A 93 -25.79 -30.75 -4.17
CA GLU A 93 -24.83 -30.40 -5.23
C GLU A 93 -23.76 -29.42 -4.77
N GLN A 94 -24.15 -28.34 -4.09
CA GLN A 94 -23.24 -27.29 -3.64
C GLN A 94 -23.61 -26.76 -2.25
N VAL A 95 -22.60 -26.34 -1.49
CA VAL A 95 -22.77 -25.77 -0.14
C VAL A 95 -22.07 -24.42 0.01
N TYR A 96 -22.53 -23.61 0.96
CA TYR A 96 -21.65 -22.66 1.64
C TYR A 96 -20.82 -23.43 2.67
N LEU A 97 -19.52 -23.23 2.68
CA LEU A 97 -18.61 -23.98 3.55
C LEU A 97 -18.09 -23.09 4.68
N VAL A 98 -18.06 -23.62 5.90
CA VAL A 98 -17.49 -22.96 7.07
C VAL A 98 -16.52 -23.92 7.74
N GLY A 99 -15.30 -23.48 8.06
CA GLY A 99 -14.28 -24.31 8.72
C GLY A 99 -13.54 -23.57 9.82
N HIS A 100 -13.15 -24.29 10.87
CA HIS A 100 -12.32 -23.80 11.98
C HIS A 100 -11.18 -24.79 12.27
N ASP A 101 -9.98 -24.30 12.61
CA ASP A 101 -8.78 -25.11 12.92
C ASP A 101 -8.51 -26.20 11.85
N TRP A 102 -8.50 -27.49 12.19
CA TRP A 102 -8.38 -28.59 11.23
C TRP A 102 -9.52 -28.61 10.23
N GLY A 103 -10.73 -28.26 10.65
CA GLY A 103 -11.87 -28.07 9.76
C GLY A 103 -11.61 -26.99 8.72
N ALA A 104 -10.88 -25.93 9.06
CA ALA A 104 -10.45 -24.91 8.11
C ALA A 104 -9.38 -25.43 7.14
N TRP A 105 -8.40 -26.21 7.62
CA TRP A 105 -7.40 -26.86 6.76
C TRP A 105 -8.06 -27.82 5.74
N ILE A 106 -9.03 -28.60 6.20
CA ILE A 106 -9.83 -29.48 5.34
C ILE A 106 -10.70 -28.67 4.39
N ALA A 107 -11.33 -27.58 4.83
CA ALA A 107 -12.13 -26.71 3.96
C ALA A 107 -11.30 -26.09 2.82
N TRP A 108 -10.06 -25.68 3.11
CA TRP A 108 -9.13 -25.24 2.08
C TRP A 108 -8.83 -26.33 1.06
N THR A 109 -8.57 -27.55 1.54
CA THR A 109 -8.27 -28.68 0.68
C THR A 109 -9.49 -29.10 -0.14
N PHE A 110 -10.69 -29.05 0.44
CA PHE A 110 -11.93 -29.34 -0.26
C PHE A 110 -12.18 -28.31 -1.37
N ALA A 111 -12.00 -27.02 -1.09
CA ALA A 111 -12.10 -25.96 -2.08
C ALA A 111 -11.04 -26.03 -3.19
N LEU A 112 -9.89 -26.63 -2.88
CA LEU A 112 -8.83 -26.87 -3.85
C LEU A 112 -9.15 -28.07 -4.77
N PHE A 113 -9.70 -29.15 -4.20
CA PHE A 113 -9.97 -30.39 -4.93
C PHE A 113 -11.28 -30.33 -5.70
N ARG A 114 -12.31 -29.72 -5.11
CA ARG A 114 -13.69 -29.69 -5.62
C ARG A 114 -14.31 -28.30 -5.47
N PRO A 115 -13.73 -27.27 -6.12
CA PRO A 115 -14.32 -25.92 -6.11
C PRO A 115 -15.74 -25.90 -6.69
N ASP A 116 -16.07 -26.88 -7.55
CA ASP A 116 -17.40 -27.07 -8.12
C ASP A 116 -18.49 -27.35 -7.07
N ARG A 117 -18.12 -27.85 -5.89
CA ARG A 117 -19.05 -28.21 -4.81
C ARG A 117 -19.28 -27.08 -3.80
N ILE A 118 -18.64 -25.92 -3.97
CA ILE A 118 -18.61 -24.85 -2.96
C ILE A 118 -18.99 -23.51 -3.57
N LYS A 119 -20.04 -22.88 -3.03
CA LYS A 119 -20.51 -21.56 -3.45
C LYS A 119 -19.66 -20.42 -2.91
N ALA A 120 -19.36 -20.48 -1.61
CA ALA A 120 -18.44 -19.58 -0.92
C ALA A 120 -17.92 -20.25 0.35
N LEU A 121 -16.76 -19.79 0.81
CA LEU A 121 -16.07 -20.29 2.00
C LEU A 121 -15.95 -19.19 3.06
N VAL A 122 -16.29 -19.52 4.31
CA VAL A 122 -15.94 -18.72 5.49
C VAL A 122 -15.00 -19.55 6.35
N ASN A 123 -13.70 -19.24 6.32
CA ASN A 123 -12.72 -19.96 7.13
C ASN A 123 -12.28 -19.15 8.34
N THR A 124 -12.02 -19.85 9.44
CA THR A 124 -11.60 -19.23 10.70
C THR A 124 -10.36 -19.90 11.28
N SER A 125 -9.59 -19.13 12.05
CA SER A 125 -8.32 -19.54 12.69
C SER A 125 -7.20 -19.86 11.69
N VAL A 126 -7.30 -20.94 10.90
CA VAL A 126 -6.19 -21.43 10.07
C VAL A 126 -6.21 -20.83 8.67
N VAL A 127 -5.19 -20.04 8.36
CA VAL A 127 -4.95 -19.46 7.02
C VAL A 127 -4.61 -20.53 5.99
N PHE A 128 -4.88 -20.26 4.71
CA PHE A 128 -4.42 -21.12 3.62
C PHE A 128 -2.89 -21.17 3.61
N MET A 129 -2.32 -22.36 3.73
CA MET A 129 -0.88 -22.61 3.63
C MET A 129 -0.56 -23.26 2.28
N PRO A 130 -0.04 -22.50 1.29
CA PRO A 130 0.39 -23.08 0.03
C PRO A 130 1.45 -24.14 0.25
N ARG A 131 1.34 -25.26 -0.48
CA ARG A 131 2.30 -26.35 -0.39
C ARG A 131 3.71 -25.90 -0.78
N HIS A 132 4.67 -25.98 0.14
CA HIS A 132 6.09 -25.80 -0.17
C HIS A 132 6.66 -27.10 -0.78
N PRO A 133 7.43 -27.07 -1.89
CA PRO A 133 7.87 -28.28 -2.61
C PRO A 133 8.85 -29.17 -1.87
N GLN A 134 9.62 -28.60 -0.94
CA GLN A 134 10.81 -29.22 -0.36
C GLN A 134 10.74 -29.34 1.17
N ILE A 135 9.80 -28.63 1.79
CA ILE A 135 9.69 -28.56 3.26
C ILE A 135 8.24 -28.88 3.58
N SER A 136 8.01 -29.94 4.33
CA SER A 136 6.67 -30.25 4.82
C SER A 136 6.25 -29.27 5.92
N PRO A 137 4.95 -29.05 6.18
CA PRO A 137 4.53 -28.17 7.27
C PRO A 137 5.11 -28.60 8.62
N LEU A 138 5.19 -29.91 8.89
CA LEU A 138 5.80 -30.43 10.12
C LEU A 138 7.29 -30.07 10.24
N GLN A 139 8.06 -30.20 9.14
CA GLN A 139 9.46 -29.78 9.14
C GLN A 139 9.57 -28.27 9.38
N GLY A 140 8.70 -27.46 8.78
CA GLY A 140 8.64 -26.02 9.02
C GLY A 140 8.36 -25.69 10.48
N PHE A 141 7.35 -26.31 11.09
CA PHE A 141 7.04 -26.11 12.52
C PHE A 141 8.18 -26.53 13.43
N LYS A 142 8.82 -27.67 13.15
CA LYS A 142 9.98 -28.14 13.92
C LYS A 142 11.17 -27.18 13.81
N LEU A 143 11.42 -26.60 12.64
CA LEU A 143 12.49 -25.62 12.45
C LEU A 143 12.23 -24.30 13.20
N LEU A 144 10.97 -23.88 13.30
CA LEU A 144 10.59 -22.62 13.95
C LEU A 144 10.47 -22.74 15.47
N PHE A 145 9.92 -23.84 15.97
CA PHE A 145 9.51 -23.99 17.37
C PHE A 145 10.19 -25.13 18.11
N GLY A 146 11.04 -25.90 17.42
CA GLY A 146 11.71 -27.06 17.98
C GLY A 146 10.81 -28.26 18.17
N ASP A 147 11.35 -29.27 18.86
CA ASP A 147 10.72 -30.58 19.05
C ASP A 147 9.60 -30.57 20.10
N ASP A 148 9.61 -29.60 21.01
CA ASP A 148 8.61 -29.48 22.07
C ASP A 148 7.32 -28.80 21.60
N TYR A 149 7.28 -28.23 20.39
CA TYR A 149 6.05 -27.68 19.83
C TYR A 149 4.95 -28.75 19.72
N TYR A 150 3.72 -28.38 20.06
CA TYR A 150 2.64 -29.37 20.21
C TYR A 150 2.41 -30.25 18.98
N ILE A 151 2.50 -29.71 17.76
CA ILE A 151 2.36 -30.51 16.53
C ILE A 151 3.47 -31.56 16.40
N CYS A 152 4.69 -31.22 16.81
CA CYS A 152 5.83 -32.13 16.85
C CYS A 152 5.63 -33.21 17.91
N ARG A 153 5.15 -32.82 19.11
CA ARG A 153 4.83 -33.74 20.21
C ARG A 153 3.65 -34.67 19.92
N PHE A 154 2.79 -34.34 18.97
CA PHE A 154 1.67 -35.19 18.56
C PHE A 154 2.07 -36.30 17.58
N GLN A 155 3.28 -36.28 17.02
CA GLN A 155 3.68 -37.20 15.96
C GLN A 155 3.83 -38.64 16.45
N GLU A 156 4.40 -38.85 17.64
CA GLU A 156 4.60 -40.20 18.17
C GLU A 156 3.28 -40.81 18.64
N PRO A 157 2.84 -41.96 18.09
CA PRO A 157 1.62 -42.62 18.51
C PRO A 157 1.66 -43.02 20.00
N GLY A 158 0.64 -42.62 20.76
CA GLY A 158 0.49 -42.95 22.17
C GLY A 158 1.11 -41.94 23.14
N GLU A 159 2.07 -41.11 22.71
CA GLU A 159 2.75 -40.16 23.59
C GLU A 159 1.79 -39.05 24.08
N ALA A 160 1.11 -38.38 23.14
CA ALA A 160 0.15 -37.34 23.48
C ALA A 160 -1.08 -37.91 24.19
N GLU A 161 -1.56 -39.09 23.78
CA GLU A 161 -2.67 -39.78 24.44
C GLU A 161 -2.37 -40.09 25.90
N GLN A 162 -1.17 -40.59 26.22
CA GLN A 162 -0.76 -40.85 27.59
C GLN A 162 -0.70 -39.56 28.41
N GLY A 163 -0.16 -38.49 27.83
CA GLY A 163 -0.11 -37.18 28.48
C GLY A 163 -1.51 -36.60 28.77
N PHE A 164 -2.44 -36.74 27.84
CA PHE A 164 -3.84 -36.35 28.04
C PHE A 164 -4.53 -37.19 29.12
N ALA A 165 -4.30 -38.50 29.13
CA ALA A 165 -4.86 -39.41 30.13
C ALA A 165 -4.38 -39.08 31.56
N GLN A 166 -3.11 -38.69 31.72
CA GLN A 166 -2.55 -38.28 33.01
C GLN A 166 -3.17 -36.99 33.55
N LEU A 167 -3.48 -36.03 32.66
CA LEU A 167 -4.07 -34.75 33.05
C LEU A 167 -5.59 -34.85 33.32
N GLY A 168 -6.26 -35.77 32.63
CA GLY A 168 -7.70 -35.97 32.70
C GLY A 168 -8.47 -35.07 31.72
N THR A 169 -9.41 -35.68 30.99
CA THR A 169 -10.13 -35.07 29.86
C THR A 169 -10.85 -33.77 30.21
N THR A 170 -11.51 -33.69 31.37
CA THR A 170 -12.18 -32.46 31.83
C THR A 170 -11.19 -31.31 32.05
N SER A 171 -10.03 -31.58 32.67
CA SER A 171 -8.99 -30.55 32.87
C SER A 171 -8.41 -30.12 31.52
N LEU A 172 -8.21 -31.06 30.61
CA LEU A 172 -7.71 -30.78 29.27
C LEU A 172 -8.63 -29.82 28.51
N PHE A 173 -9.93 -30.11 28.45
CA PHE A 173 -10.91 -29.23 27.78
C PHE A 173 -11.00 -27.85 28.42
N ARG A 174 -10.94 -27.80 29.74
CA ARG A 174 -10.91 -26.55 30.48
C ARG A 174 -9.68 -25.71 30.12
N ARG A 175 -8.50 -26.32 29.97
CA ARG A 175 -7.27 -25.64 29.57
C ARG A 175 -7.30 -25.20 28.11
N PHE A 176 -7.66 -26.10 27.21
CA PHE A 176 -7.65 -25.82 25.77
C PHE A 176 -8.68 -24.78 25.37
N LEU A 177 -9.94 -24.94 25.80
CA LEU A 177 -11.00 -24.03 25.40
C LEU A 177 -10.85 -22.67 26.09
N ALA A 178 -10.48 -22.63 27.37
CA ALA A 178 -10.34 -21.34 28.06
C ALA A 178 -9.02 -20.60 27.74
N SER A 179 -8.08 -21.22 27.02
CA SER A 179 -6.79 -20.60 26.74
C SER A 179 -6.97 -19.31 25.93
N ARG A 180 -6.22 -18.29 26.32
CA ARG A 180 -6.10 -17.01 25.61
C ARG A 180 -4.63 -16.62 25.44
N ASP A 181 -3.72 -17.55 25.71
CA ASP A 181 -2.29 -17.32 25.51
C ASP A 181 -2.01 -17.40 24.01
N PRO A 182 -1.57 -16.30 23.36
CA PRO A 182 -1.26 -16.31 21.94
C PRO A 182 0.04 -17.06 21.62
N THR A 183 0.82 -17.47 22.63
CA THR A 183 2.12 -18.09 22.43
C THR A 183 1.95 -19.49 21.80
N PRO A 184 2.73 -19.83 20.76
CA PRO A 184 2.75 -21.19 20.21
C PRO A 184 2.99 -22.23 21.32
N PRO A 185 2.09 -23.20 21.52
CA PRO A 185 2.20 -24.12 22.64
C PRO A 185 3.46 -24.97 22.54
N SER A 186 4.35 -24.80 23.52
CA SER A 186 5.50 -25.67 23.76
C SER A 186 5.18 -26.60 24.93
N ILE A 187 5.44 -27.87 24.72
CA ILE A 187 5.13 -28.96 25.63
C ILE A 187 6.47 -29.66 25.85
N PRO A 188 7.21 -29.33 26.93
CA PRO A 188 8.46 -30.03 27.27
C PRO A 188 8.19 -31.49 27.67
N LYS A 189 9.15 -32.41 27.42
CA LYS A 189 8.96 -33.85 27.71
C LYS A 189 8.82 -34.18 29.18
N ASP A 190 9.54 -33.45 30.02
CA ASP A 190 9.57 -33.59 31.48
C ASP A 190 8.31 -33.03 32.17
N ILE A 191 7.74 -31.95 31.63
CA ILE A 191 6.53 -31.29 32.19
C ILE A 191 5.24 -31.84 31.58
N GLY A 192 5.27 -32.22 30.31
CA GLY A 192 4.09 -32.68 29.56
C GLY A 192 3.00 -31.61 29.45
N PHE A 193 1.74 -32.04 29.31
CA PHE A 193 0.60 -31.13 29.11
C PHE A 193 0.23 -30.31 30.36
N GLY A 194 0.86 -30.59 31.51
CA GLY A 194 0.77 -29.75 32.69
C GLY A 194 1.37 -28.34 32.49
N ALA A 195 2.19 -28.15 31.45
CA ALA A 195 2.75 -26.86 31.07
C ALA A 195 1.69 -25.83 30.63
N ILE A 196 0.53 -26.30 30.16
CA ILE A 196 -0.56 -25.42 29.70
C ILE A 196 -1.35 -24.94 30.92
N PRO A 197 -1.46 -23.63 31.21
CA PRO A 197 -2.06 -23.15 32.44
C PRO A 197 -3.53 -23.56 32.64
N ASP A 198 -3.90 -23.91 33.87
CA ASP A 198 -5.30 -24.12 34.28
C ASP A 198 -5.95 -22.77 34.60
N PRO A 199 -7.04 -22.37 33.93
CA PRO A 199 -7.66 -21.06 34.15
C PRO A 199 -8.30 -20.97 35.55
N SER A 200 -8.09 -19.94 36.36
CA SER A 200 -8.70 -19.89 37.71
C SER A 200 -10.25 -19.92 37.71
N SER A 201 -10.89 -19.40 36.67
CA SER A 201 -12.35 -19.45 36.43
C SER A 201 -12.65 -19.71 34.96
N LEU A 202 -13.86 -20.23 34.66
CA LEU A 202 -14.30 -20.39 33.28
C LEU A 202 -14.69 -19.03 32.68
N PRO A 203 -14.33 -18.75 31.42
CA PRO A 203 -14.75 -17.55 30.76
C PRO A 203 -16.27 -17.59 30.51
N SER A 204 -16.91 -16.42 30.40
CA SER A 204 -18.38 -16.30 30.32
C SER A 204 -19.03 -16.99 29.12
N TRP A 205 -18.25 -17.34 28.10
CA TRP A 205 -18.70 -18.00 26.89
C TRP A 205 -18.64 -19.53 26.98
N LEU A 206 -18.03 -20.10 28.03
CA LEU A 206 -17.86 -21.54 28.21
C LEU A 206 -18.49 -21.99 29.53
N THR A 207 -19.55 -22.81 29.47
CA THR A 207 -20.17 -23.35 30.68
C THR A 207 -19.52 -24.65 31.12
N LYS A 208 -19.84 -25.10 32.34
CA LYS A 208 -19.41 -26.41 32.83
C LYS A 208 -20.04 -27.53 32.00
N GLU A 209 -21.31 -27.39 31.66
CA GLU A 209 -22.05 -28.35 30.84
C GLU A 209 -21.42 -28.52 29.45
N ASP A 210 -20.91 -27.43 28.87
CA ASP A 210 -20.18 -27.50 27.60
C ASP A 210 -18.90 -28.33 27.73
N ILE A 211 -18.10 -28.09 28.77
CA ILE A 211 -16.88 -28.87 29.05
C ILE A 211 -17.22 -30.34 29.29
N ASP A 212 -18.25 -30.60 30.10
CA ASP A 212 -18.68 -31.95 30.43
C ASP A 212 -19.18 -32.69 29.18
N TYR A 213 -19.81 -32.00 28.22
CA TYR A 213 -20.21 -32.58 26.93
C TYR A 213 -19.00 -33.08 26.14
N TYR A 214 -18.00 -32.21 25.92
CA TYR A 214 -16.77 -32.61 25.22
C TYR A 214 -16.04 -33.73 25.98
N ALA A 215 -15.87 -33.57 27.29
CA ALA A 215 -15.16 -34.56 28.11
C ALA A 215 -15.84 -35.92 28.08
N THR A 216 -17.18 -35.98 28.12
CA THR A 216 -17.94 -37.22 28.01
C THR A 216 -17.67 -37.94 26.69
N LYS A 217 -17.68 -37.20 25.57
CA LYS A 217 -17.43 -37.79 24.24
C LYS A 217 -15.99 -38.27 24.08
N PHE A 218 -15.01 -37.45 24.44
CA PHE A 218 -13.60 -37.85 24.31
C PHE A 218 -13.17 -38.91 25.33
N ASN A 219 -13.87 -39.07 26.45
CA ASN A 219 -13.68 -40.23 27.34
C ASN A 219 -14.14 -41.55 26.70
N GLN A 220 -15.10 -41.51 25.76
CA GLN A 220 -15.57 -42.69 25.05
C GLN A 220 -14.65 -43.03 23.86
N THR A 221 -14.25 -42.02 23.10
CA THR A 221 -13.52 -42.21 21.83
C THR A 221 -12.00 -42.15 21.99
N GLY A 222 -11.51 -41.53 23.06
CA GLY A 222 -10.12 -41.08 23.15
C GLY A 222 -9.79 -39.95 22.16
N PHE A 223 -8.50 -39.59 22.10
CA PHE A 223 -7.99 -38.49 21.26
C PHE A 223 -7.26 -38.96 20.00
N THR A 224 -7.02 -40.27 19.84
CA THR A 224 -6.20 -40.82 18.76
C THR A 224 -6.72 -40.46 17.37
N GLY A 225 -8.05 -40.47 17.17
CA GLY A 225 -8.66 -40.09 15.90
C GLY A 225 -8.26 -38.68 15.46
N GLY A 226 -8.45 -37.69 16.34
CA GLY A 226 -8.03 -36.31 16.06
C GLY A 226 -6.51 -36.12 15.95
N LEU A 227 -5.74 -36.79 16.80
CA LEU A 227 -4.26 -36.74 16.73
C LEU A 227 -3.73 -37.32 15.40
N ASN A 228 -4.41 -38.30 14.82
CA ASN A 228 -4.02 -38.88 13.54
C ASN A 228 -4.07 -37.87 12.38
N TYR A 229 -4.81 -36.76 12.48
CA TYR A 229 -4.77 -35.69 11.45
C TYR A 229 -3.37 -35.07 11.42
N TYR A 230 -2.82 -34.72 12.59
CA TYR A 230 -1.47 -34.18 12.72
C TYR A 230 -0.39 -35.17 12.28
N ARG A 231 -0.56 -36.46 12.57
CA ARG A 231 0.37 -37.52 12.15
C ARG A 231 0.40 -37.73 10.63
N ASN A 232 -0.64 -37.26 9.92
CA ASN A 232 -0.71 -37.32 8.46
C ASN A 232 -0.30 -36.01 7.77
N ILE A 233 0.25 -35.01 8.47
CA ILE A 233 0.72 -33.77 7.83
C ILE A 233 1.75 -34.07 6.74
N ASN A 234 2.73 -34.93 7.00
CA ASN A 234 3.76 -35.28 6.01
C ASN A 234 3.17 -36.06 4.82
N LEU A 235 2.40 -37.11 5.08
CA LEU A 235 1.80 -37.92 4.02
C LEU A 235 0.82 -37.09 3.17
N SER A 236 0.00 -36.24 3.81
CA SER A 236 -0.89 -35.32 3.10
C SER A 236 -0.10 -34.29 2.28
N TRP A 237 1.03 -33.83 2.79
CA TRP A 237 1.95 -32.96 2.04
C TRP A 237 2.57 -33.66 0.83
N GLU A 238 2.93 -34.94 0.93
CA GLU A 238 3.40 -35.72 -0.23
C GLU A 238 2.28 -35.87 -1.28
N LEU A 239 1.10 -36.30 -0.85
CA LEU A 239 -0.04 -36.59 -1.73
C LEU A 239 -0.63 -35.33 -2.39
N THR A 240 -0.50 -34.16 -1.77
CA THR A 240 -0.96 -32.87 -2.33
C THR A 240 0.02 -32.26 -3.33
N ALA A 241 1.14 -32.94 -3.66
CA ALA A 241 2.11 -32.47 -4.65
C ALA A 241 1.49 -32.04 -6.00
N PRO A 242 0.48 -32.72 -6.57
CA PRO A 242 -0.16 -32.31 -7.83
C PRO A 242 -0.80 -30.92 -7.78
N TRP A 243 -1.15 -30.40 -6.60
CA TRP A 243 -1.73 -29.07 -6.42
C TRP A 243 -0.70 -27.99 -6.03
N THR A 244 0.60 -28.27 -6.20
CA THR A 244 1.65 -27.26 -5.95
C THR A 244 1.47 -26.07 -6.90
N GLY A 245 1.24 -24.88 -6.33
CA GLY A 245 1.01 -23.65 -7.11
C GLY A 245 -0.43 -23.45 -7.59
N SER A 246 -1.34 -24.38 -7.28
CA SER A 246 -2.78 -24.21 -7.52
C SER A 246 -3.38 -23.12 -6.63
N GLN A 247 -4.38 -22.42 -7.15
CA GLN A 247 -5.07 -21.32 -6.45
C GLN A 247 -6.46 -21.77 -6.00
N ILE A 248 -6.90 -21.28 -4.85
CA ILE A 248 -8.31 -21.34 -4.45
C ILE A 248 -9.12 -20.42 -5.37
N LYS A 249 -10.17 -20.96 -5.99
CA LYS A 249 -11.03 -20.23 -6.95
C LYS A 249 -12.40 -19.86 -6.39
N VAL A 250 -12.74 -20.37 -5.21
CA VAL A 250 -14.00 -20.11 -4.51
C VAL A 250 -13.92 -18.74 -3.82
N PRO A 251 -15.01 -17.95 -3.74
CA PRO A 251 -15.06 -16.73 -2.92
C PRO A 251 -14.81 -17.03 -1.44
N VAL A 252 -13.94 -16.26 -0.78
CA VAL A 252 -13.56 -16.51 0.62
C VAL A 252 -13.75 -15.29 1.50
N LYS A 253 -14.29 -15.53 2.70
CA LYS A 253 -14.15 -14.66 3.87
C LYS A 253 -13.28 -15.36 4.91
N PHE A 254 -12.30 -14.67 5.47
CA PHE A 254 -11.45 -15.19 6.53
C PHE A 254 -11.66 -14.39 7.83
N ILE A 255 -11.78 -15.06 8.97
CA ILE A 255 -12.02 -14.44 10.28
C ILE A 255 -11.09 -15.08 11.30
N ILE A 256 -10.33 -14.28 12.05
CA ILE A 256 -9.38 -14.80 13.04
C ILE A 256 -9.46 -14.01 14.34
N GLY A 257 -9.25 -14.68 15.47
CA GLY A 257 -9.11 -14.03 16.76
C GLY A 257 -7.71 -13.42 16.90
N ASP A 258 -7.63 -12.23 17.50
CA ASP A 258 -6.38 -11.52 17.76
C ASP A 258 -5.41 -12.30 18.67
N LEU A 259 -5.94 -13.11 19.58
CA LEU A 259 -5.17 -13.97 20.48
C LEU A 259 -5.02 -15.42 20.00
N ASP A 260 -5.46 -15.72 18.78
CA ASP A 260 -5.36 -17.09 18.26
C ASP A 260 -3.88 -17.49 18.09
N ILE A 261 -3.51 -18.68 18.59
CA ILE A 261 -2.14 -19.19 18.50
C ILE A 261 -1.66 -19.33 17.06
N THR A 262 -2.57 -19.59 16.11
CA THR A 262 -2.27 -19.75 14.68
C THR A 262 -2.01 -18.40 14.01
N TYR A 263 -2.59 -17.31 14.53
CA TYR A 263 -2.29 -15.95 14.10
C TYR A 263 -0.92 -15.49 14.58
N ASN A 264 -0.56 -15.90 15.80
CA ASN A 264 0.62 -15.41 16.53
C ASN A 264 1.87 -16.28 16.35
N VAL A 265 1.88 -17.20 15.37
CA VAL A 265 3.03 -18.03 15.00
C VAL A 265 4.17 -17.15 14.44
N PRO A 266 5.35 -17.05 15.10
CA PRO A 266 6.51 -16.35 14.57
C PRO A 266 6.89 -16.86 13.18
N GLY A 267 6.87 -15.95 12.20
CA GLY A 267 6.98 -16.28 10.77
C GLY A 267 5.75 -15.86 9.96
N HIS A 268 4.64 -15.51 10.63
CA HIS A 268 3.43 -15.01 9.97
C HIS A 268 3.24 -13.49 10.02
N ASP A 269 4.15 -12.74 10.64
CA ASP A 269 4.13 -11.27 10.61
C ASP A 269 5.52 -10.65 10.42
N TRP A 270 6.26 -11.07 9.39
CA TRP A 270 7.59 -10.54 9.03
C TRP A 270 7.82 -10.48 7.51
N GLY A 271 6.76 -10.16 6.75
CA GLY A 271 6.67 -10.37 5.31
C GLY A 271 7.68 -9.61 4.44
N ALA A 272 8.34 -8.55 4.91
CA ALA A 272 9.18 -7.69 4.08
C ALA A 272 10.54 -8.31 3.70
N ILE A 273 11.28 -8.86 4.68
CA ILE A 273 12.67 -9.30 4.50
C ILE A 273 12.74 -10.76 4.08
N ILE A 274 11.87 -11.61 4.63
CA ILE A 274 11.76 -13.03 4.22
C ILE A 274 11.34 -13.10 2.75
N ALA A 275 10.40 -12.26 2.32
CA ALA A 275 9.95 -12.26 0.93
C ALA A 275 11.00 -11.68 -0.05
N TRP A 276 11.85 -10.74 0.40
CA TRP A 276 13.03 -10.28 -0.37
C TRP A 276 14.06 -11.41 -0.57
N HIS A 277 14.38 -12.15 0.49
CA HIS A 277 15.30 -13.30 0.44
C HIS A 277 14.71 -14.45 -0.38
N PHE A 278 13.41 -14.74 -0.24
CA PHE A 278 12.71 -15.76 -1.05
C PHE A 278 12.69 -15.44 -2.55
N CYS A 279 12.57 -14.16 -2.92
CA CYS A 279 12.67 -13.70 -4.31
C CYS A 279 14.08 -13.88 -4.90
N THR A 280 15.10 -13.92 -4.05
CA THR A 280 16.49 -14.15 -4.43
C THR A 280 16.79 -15.66 -4.52
N PHE A 281 16.26 -16.45 -3.58
CA PHE A 281 16.52 -17.90 -3.52
C PHE A 281 15.69 -18.72 -4.52
N ARG A 282 14.45 -18.31 -4.83
CA ARG A 282 13.49 -19.05 -5.69
C ARG A 282 12.70 -18.13 -6.63
N PRO A 283 13.36 -17.37 -7.52
CA PRO A 283 12.69 -16.46 -8.45
C PRO A 283 11.73 -17.17 -9.42
N ASP A 284 11.89 -18.48 -9.61
CA ASP A 284 11.01 -19.35 -10.40
C ASP A 284 9.62 -19.56 -9.78
N ARG A 285 9.43 -19.26 -8.48
CA ARG A 285 8.22 -19.60 -7.73
C ARG A 285 7.38 -18.43 -7.29
N ILE A 286 7.87 -17.21 -7.49
CA ILE A 286 7.18 -16.00 -7.07
C ILE A 286 6.74 -15.24 -8.31
N ARG A 287 5.44 -14.97 -8.42
CA ARG A 287 4.87 -14.25 -9.58
C ARG A 287 4.86 -12.73 -9.38
N ALA A 288 4.87 -12.27 -8.13
CA ALA A 288 5.09 -10.89 -7.73
C ALA A 288 5.40 -10.82 -6.22
N LEU A 289 6.16 -9.82 -5.78
CA LEU A 289 6.44 -9.51 -4.38
C LEU A 289 5.72 -8.21 -3.99
N ILE A 290 5.00 -8.19 -2.87
CA ILE A 290 4.43 -6.95 -2.32
C ILE A 290 5.07 -6.65 -0.96
N ASN A 291 5.76 -5.52 -0.80
CA ASN A 291 6.57 -5.19 0.39
C ASN A 291 6.22 -3.80 0.95
N THR A 292 6.25 -3.62 2.28
CA THR A 292 5.72 -2.43 2.97
C THR A 292 6.74 -1.56 3.70
N SER A 293 8.03 -1.94 3.86
CA SER A 293 8.87 -1.14 4.78
C SER A 293 10.41 -1.19 4.72
N VAL A 294 11.10 -1.98 3.89
CA VAL A 294 12.59 -1.87 3.80
C VAL A 294 13.13 -2.19 2.40
N VAL A 295 14.00 -1.32 1.86
CA VAL A 295 14.87 -1.59 0.71
C VAL A 295 16.31 -1.74 1.21
N PHE A 296 16.90 -2.93 1.09
CA PHE A 296 18.35 -3.04 1.15
C PHE A 296 18.92 -2.75 -0.24
N SER A 297 19.92 -1.85 -0.29
CA SER A 297 20.76 -1.67 -1.47
C SER A 297 21.27 -3.04 -1.95
N PRO A 298 21.44 -3.28 -3.27
CA PRO A 298 22.08 -4.50 -3.76
C PRO A 298 23.36 -4.76 -2.96
N ARG A 299 23.48 -5.98 -2.43
CA ARG A 299 24.52 -6.39 -1.49
C ARG A 299 25.90 -5.98 -1.99
N ASN A 300 26.64 -5.19 -1.20
CA ASN A 300 28.07 -4.97 -1.39
C ASN A 300 28.80 -6.23 -0.91
N PRO A 301 29.48 -6.99 -1.80
CA PRO A 301 30.16 -8.23 -1.40
C PRO A 301 31.38 -7.99 -0.52
N GLN A 302 31.89 -6.75 -0.44
CA GLN A 302 33.15 -6.43 0.22
C GLN A 302 32.97 -5.92 1.66
N VAL A 303 31.78 -5.43 2.03
CA VAL A 303 31.55 -4.79 3.33
C VAL A 303 30.18 -5.22 3.86
N ASN A 304 30.13 -5.74 5.09
CA ASN A 304 28.88 -6.15 5.72
C ASN A 304 28.06 -4.91 6.16
N PRO A 305 26.74 -5.05 6.41
CA PRO A 305 25.87 -3.92 6.71
C PRO A 305 26.30 -3.16 7.97
N VAL A 306 26.75 -3.85 9.00
CA VAL A 306 27.17 -3.26 10.27
C VAL A 306 28.39 -2.36 10.06
N ASP A 307 29.41 -2.85 9.34
CA ASP A 307 30.63 -2.10 9.04
C ASP A 307 30.35 -0.92 8.09
N TYR A 308 29.45 -1.12 7.12
CA TYR A 308 29.04 -0.06 6.20
C TYR A 308 28.34 1.10 6.94
N TYR A 309 27.39 0.78 7.82
CA TYR A 309 26.69 1.79 8.60
C TYR A 309 27.58 2.41 9.68
N GLY A 310 28.49 1.65 10.29
CA GLY A 310 29.47 2.18 11.24
C GLY A 310 30.41 3.19 10.59
N ALA A 311 30.90 2.90 9.37
CA ALA A 311 31.76 3.82 8.62
C ALA A 311 31.04 5.08 8.11
N SER A 312 29.73 5.02 7.86
CA SER A 312 28.97 6.13 7.25
C SER A 312 28.19 6.98 8.25
N LEU A 313 27.67 6.39 9.32
CA LEU A 313 26.80 7.03 10.31
C LEU A 313 27.36 6.96 11.74
N GLY A 314 28.50 6.27 11.94
CA GLY A 314 29.16 6.11 13.23
C GLY A 314 28.60 4.96 14.07
N ASP A 315 29.34 4.60 15.13
CA ASP A 315 29.02 3.48 16.04
C ASP A 315 27.73 3.72 16.85
N ASP A 316 27.34 4.98 17.01
CA ASP A 316 26.09 5.36 17.69
C ASP A 316 24.85 5.08 16.84
N PHE A 317 24.98 4.80 15.54
CA PHE A 317 23.84 4.40 14.74
C PHE A 317 23.26 3.07 15.24
N TYR A 318 21.94 3.00 15.37
CA TYR A 318 21.26 1.91 16.08
C TYR A 318 21.64 0.50 15.60
N ILE A 319 21.85 0.29 14.28
CA ILE A 319 22.28 -1.00 13.74
C ILE A 319 23.64 -1.43 14.29
N CYS A 320 24.58 -0.49 14.42
CA CYS A 320 25.93 -0.72 14.95
C CYS A 320 25.86 -0.89 16.48
N ARG A 321 25.04 -0.07 17.14
CA ARG A 321 24.87 -0.06 18.59
C ARG A 321 24.34 -1.38 19.15
N PHE A 322 23.50 -2.08 18.41
CA PHE A 322 22.79 -3.28 18.89
C PHE A 322 23.59 -4.58 18.78
N GLN A 323 24.80 -4.54 18.21
CA GLN A 323 25.59 -5.74 17.92
C GLN A 323 26.10 -6.47 19.17
N VAL A 324 26.41 -5.75 20.24
CA VAL A 324 26.91 -6.35 21.49
C VAL A 324 25.73 -6.71 22.39
N ALA A 325 25.67 -7.98 22.80
CA ALA A 325 24.66 -8.46 23.74
C ALA A 325 24.83 -7.81 25.11
N GLY A 326 23.74 -7.32 25.68
CA GLY A 326 23.71 -6.71 27.02
C GLY A 326 23.92 -5.20 27.01
N GLU A 327 24.67 -4.62 26.08
CA GLU A 327 24.97 -3.19 26.13
C GLU A 327 23.78 -2.29 25.79
N ALA A 328 22.97 -2.64 24.79
CA ALA A 328 21.77 -1.87 24.44
C ALA A 328 20.65 -2.15 25.45
N GLU A 329 20.57 -3.39 25.94
CA GLU A 329 19.64 -3.80 26.99
C GLU A 329 19.87 -3.02 28.31
N GLU A 330 21.12 -2.85 28.74
CA GLU A 330 21.47 -2.03 29.91
C GLU A 330 21.06 -0.57 29.75
N ASP A 331 21.23 -0.02 28.55
CA ASP A 331 20.84 1.35 28.24
C ASP A 331 19.32 1.52 28.15
N PHE A 332 18.60 0.51 27.66
CA PHE A 332 17.14 0.53 27.56
C PHE A 332 16.50 0.36 28.94
N ALA A 333 17.12 -0.42 29.84
CA ALA A 333 16.68 -0.58 31.21
C ALA A 333 16.70 0.73 32.03
N LYS A 334 17.38 1.78 31.55
CA LYS A 334 17.41 3.12 32.18
C LYS A 334 16.21 3.99 31.80
N VAL A 335 15.39 3.57 30.84
CA VAL A 335 14.21 4.29 30.37
C VAL A 335 12.97 3.43 30.64
N ASP A 336 11.95 4.04 31.22
CA ASP A 336 10.66 3.38 31.42
C ASP A 336 10.09 2.85 30.09
N THR A 337 9.69 1.57 30.06
CA THR A 337 9.29 0.85 28.85
C THR A 337 8.11 1.52 28.11
N PRO A 338 7.04 1.99 28.79
CA PRO A 338 6.01 2.84 28.18
C PRO A 338 6.57 4.09 27.49
N ARG A 339 7.45 4.83 28.17
CA ARG A 339 8.09 6.02 27.58
C ARG A 339 8.94 5.66 26.35
N MET A 340 9.62 4.51 26.37
CA MET A 340 10.39 4.03 25.23
C MET A 340 9.51 3.60 24.06
N MET A 341 8.40 2.90 24.30
CA MET A 341 7.42 2.55 23.28
C MET A 341 6.81 3.81 22.64
N ALA A 342 6.47 4.80 23.47
CA ALA A 342 5.99 6.09 22.98
C ALA A 342 7.00 6.74 22.03
N LYS A 343 8.28 6.82 22.41
CA LYS A 343 9.34 7.30 21.52
C LYS A 343 9.45 6.50 20.23
N PHE A 344 9.36 5.16 20.30
CA PHE A 344 9.53 4.28 19.15
C PHE A 344 8.41 4.43 18.11
N PHE A 345 7.15 4.46 18.55
CA PHE A 345 5.99 4.59 17.66
C PHE A 345 5.76 6.00 17.12
N THR A 346 6.38 7.00 17.74
CA THR A 346 6.26 8.41 17.34
C THR A 346 7.52 8.96 16.68
N MET A 347 8.54 8.11 16.52
CA MET A 347 9.77 8.45 15.82
C MET A 347 9.46 8.71 14.34
N LEU A 348 9.33 9.99 13.98
CA LEU A 348 9.22 10.45 12.60
C LEU A 348 10.63 10.74 12.08
N PRO A 349 11.19 9.94 11.15
CA PRO A 349 12.57 10.16 10.74
C PRO A 349 12.64 11.30 9.71
N ALA A 350 13.11 12.46 10.14
CA ALA A 350 13.84 13.38 9.25
C ALA A 350 15.35 13.03 9.23
N ALA A 351 15.84 12.23 10.20
CA ALA A 351 17.22 11.77 10.30
C ALA A 351 17.30 10.35 10.93
N PRO A 352 18.36 9.57 10.67
CA PRO A 352 18.54 8.23 11.24
C PRO A 352 18.73 8.30 12.77
N PRO A 353 18.12 7.38 13.56
CA PRO A 353 18.24 7.43 15.01
C PRO A 353 19.66 7.03 15.46
N LEU A 354 20.34 7.98 16.09
CA LEU A 354 21.63 7.79 16.77
C LEU A 354 21.36 7.57 18.26
N ILE A 355 21.91 6.49 18.81
CA ILE A 355 21.71 6.02 20.18
C ILE A 355 23.09 5.94 20.85
N PRO A 356 23.58 7.03 21.46
CA PRO A 356 24.89 7.06 22.07
C PRO A 356 25.03 6.06 23.21
N LYS A 357 26.20 5.41 23.28
CA LYS A 357 26.54 4.48 24.35
C LYS A 357 26.36 5.13 25.73
N GLY A 358 25.67 4.45 26.64
CA GLY A 358 25.42 4.92 28.00
C GLY A 358 24.16 5.78 28.16
N LYS A 359 23.61 6.32 27.06
CA LYS A 359 22.40 7.15 27.06
C LYS A 359 21.15 6.40 26.56
N GLY A 360 21.29 5.45 25.64
CA GLY A 360 20.14 4.71 25.12
C GLY A 360 19.05 5.61 24.52
N PHE A 361 17.79 5.18 24.63
CA PHE A 361 16.62 5.95 24.18
C PHE A 361 16.35 7.23 24.97
N SER A 362 17.07 7.50 26.07
CA SER A 362 16.96 8.77 26.80
C SER A 362 17.54 9.95 26.01
N SER A 363 18.40 9.67 25.03
CA SER A 363 18.99 10.67 24.14
C SER A 363 18.02 11.19 23.08
N LEU A 364 16.96 10.46 22.78
CA LEU A 364 15.93 10.88 21.83
C LEU A 364 14.89 11.75 22.53
N PRO A 365 14.29 12.75 21.85
CA PRO A 365 13.24 13.58 22.45
C PRO A 365 12.00 12.74 22.80
N ASP A 366 11.24 13.16 23.80
CA ASP A 366 9.89 12.61 24.04
C ASP A 366 8.92 13.16 22.99
N PRO A 367 7.94 12.39 22.53
CA PRO A 367 6.90 12.94 21.69
C PRO A 367 6.09 14.00 22.44
N PRO A 368 5.72 15.12 21.80
CA PRO A 368 4.88 16.14 22.42
C PRO A 368 3.46 15.63 22.74
N SER A 369 2.96 14.67 21.95
CA SER A 369 1.72 13.91 22.20
C SER A 369 1.73 12.61 21.41
N LEU A 370 0.95 11.62 21.85
CA LEU A 370 0.73 10.40 21.05
C LEU A 370 -0.18 10.71 19.84
N PRO A 371 0.04 10.06 18.68
CA PRO A 371 -0.84 10.14 17.52
C PRO A 371 -2.27 9.70 17.86
N SER A 372 -3.26 10.21 17.13
CA SER A 372 -4.68 9.89 17.37
C SER A 372 -5.04 8.40 17.25
N TRP A 373 -4.19 7.61 16.59
CA TRP A 373 -4.34 6.16 16.42
C TRP A 373 -3.63 5.34 17.51
N LEU A 374 -2.90 6.00 18.42
CA LEU A 374 -2.09 5.36 19.44
C LEU A 374 -2.43 5.93 20.82
N SER A 375 -3.17 5.17 21.62
CA SER A 375 -3.56 5.58 22.97
C SER A 375 -2.46 5.29 23.99
N GLN A 376 -2.56 5.91 25.18
CA GLN A 376 -1.67 5.58 26.30
C GLN A 376 -1.87 4.12 26.76
N GLU A 377 -3.07 3.58 26.60
CA GLU A 377 -3.37 2.17 26.90
C GLU A 377 -2.66 1.23 25.92
N ASP A 378 -2.62 1.57 24.63
CA ASP A 378 -1.84 0.83 23.62
C ASP A 378 -0.35 0.86 23.95
N ILE A 379 0.19 2.02 24.32
CA ILE A 379 1.58 2.17 24.76
C ILE A 379 1.87 1.27 25.97
N ASN A 380 0.99 1.29 26.98
CA ASN A 380 1.15 0.46 28.17
C ASN A 380 1.03 -1.03 27.83
N TYR A 381 0.15 -1.39 26.89
CA TYR A 381 0.00 -2.74 26.39
C TYR A 381 1.28 -3.22 25.70
N TYR A 382 1.83 -2.46 24.75
CA TYR A 382 3.09 -2.80 24.08
C TYR A 382 4.25 -2.88 25.07
N ALA A 383 4.33 -1.91 26.00
CA ALA A 383 5.35 -1.91 27.04
C ALA A 383 5.31 -3.17 27.91
N SER A 384 4.11 -3.60 28.31
CA SER A 384 3.93 -4.80 29.12
C SER A 384 4.43 -6.09 28.44
N LYS A 385 4.53 -6.12 27.11
CA LYS A 385 5.10 -7.27 26.37
C LYS A 385 6.62 -7.31 26.53
N PHE A 386 7.26 -6.16 26.43
CA PHE A 386 8.70 -6.03 26.60
C PHE A 386 9.13 -6.09 28.08
N ASP A 387 8.30 -5.65 29.02
CA ASP A 387 8.56 -5.83 30.46
C ASP A 387 8.63 -7.31 30.84
N LYS A 388 7.91 -8.19 30.13
CA LYS A 388 7.91 -9.64 30.35
C LYS A 388 9.04 -10.37 29.64
N THR A 389 9.44 -9.89 28.46
CA THR A 389 10.34 -10.62 27.55
C THR A 389 11.73 -9.99 27.39
N GLY A 390 11.89 -8.76 27.87
CA GLY A 390 13.06 -7.92 27.60
C GLY A 390 13.19 -7.55 26.11
N PHE A 391 14.26 -6.82 25.78
CA PHE A 391 14.54 -6.38 24.41
C PHE A 391 15.45 -7.32 23.63
N THR A 392 16.04 -8.31 24.29
CA THR A 392 17.05 -9.21 23.72
C THR A 392 16.57 -9.89 22.45
N GLY A 393 15.31 -10.37 22.42
CA GLY A 393 14.74 -11.03 21.24
C GLY A 393 14.66 -10.09 20.02
N ALA A 394 14.21 -8.85 20.24
CA ALA A 394 14.13 -7.85 19.17
C ALA A 394 15.53 -7.39 18.70
N LEU A 395 16.49 -7.28 19.62
CA LEU A 395 17.86 -6.86 19.32
C LEU A 395 18.68 -7.93 18.60
N ASN A 396 18.39 -9.21 18.85
CA ASN A 396 19.06 -10.34 18.18
C ASN A 396 18.88 -10.33 16.65
N TYR A 397 17.81 -9.73 16.13
CA TYR A 397 17.66 -9.50 14.69
C TYR A 397 18.81 -8.67 14.12
N TYR A 398 19.17 -7.57 14.78
CA TYR A 398 20.25 -6.69 14.33
C TYR A 398 21.61 -7.39 14.46
N ARG A 399 21.80 -8.20 15.51
CA ARG A 399 23.00 -9.02 15.73
C ARG A 399 23.19 -10.08 14.66
N ALA A 400 22.09 -10.60 14.12
CA ALA A 400 22.10 -11.60 13.07
C ALA A 400 22.36 -11.02 11.67
N LEU A 401 22.50 -9.69 11.51
CA LEU A 401 22.70 -9.07 10.18
C LEU A 401 24.01 -9.52 9.52
N ASN A 402 25.10 -9.66 10.28
CA ASN A 402 26.38 -10.13 9.74
C ASN A 402 26.31 -11.61 9.35
N LEU A 403 25.72 -12.46 10.20
CA LEU A 403 25.50 -13.87 9.88
C LEU A 403 24.57 -14.03 8.66
N THR A 404 23.53 -13.21 8.56
CA THR A 404 22.63 -13.19 7.39
C THR A 404 23.37 -12.75 6.13
N TRP A 405 24.27 -11.78 6.23
CA TRP A 405 25.14 -11.35 5.13
C TRP A 405 26.12 -12.47 4.70
N GLU A 406 26.68 -13.22 5.64
CA GLU A 406 27.53 -14.39 5.36
C GLU A 406 26.75 -15.54 4.72
N LEU A 407 25.58 -15.88 5.25
CA LEU A 407 24.76 -16.99 4.74
C LEU A 407 24.15 -16.68 3.37
N THR A 408 23.94 -15.41 3.06
CA THR A 408 23.52 -14.96 1.73
C THR A 408 24.69 -14.76 0.77
N ALA A 409 25.94 -15.04 1.21
CA ALA A 409 27.17 -14.89 0.44
C ALA A 409 27.14 -15.49 -0.98
N PRO A 410 26.66 -16.74 -1.14
CA PRO A 410 26.66 -17.42 -2.44
C PRO A 410 25.71 -16.81 -3.48
N TRP A 411 24.83 -15.90 -3.07
CA TRP A 411 23.73 -15.38 -3.90
C TRP A 411 23.94 -13.90 -4.31
N THR A 412 25.16 -13.37 -4.13
CA THR A 412 25.51 -12.00 -4.58
C THR A 412 25.27 -11.82 -6.07
N GLY A 413 24.65 -10.71 -6.47
CA GLY A 413 24.48 -10.38 -7.89
C GLY A 413 23.32 -11.09 -8.60
N ILE A 414 22.56 -11.94 -7.89
CA ILE A 414 21.36 -12.57 -8.44
C ILE A 414 20.25 -11.53 -8.53
N ARG A 415 19.82 -11.23 -9.76
CA ARG A 415 18.72 -10.29 -10.03
C ARG A 415 17.38 -10.96 -9.69
N ILE A 416 16.57 -10.27 -8.90
CA ILE A 416 15.18 -10.66 -8.64
C ILE A 416 14.38 -10.48 -9.94
N LYS A 417 13.90 -11.59 -10.52
CA LYS A 417 13.20 -11.62 -11.83
C LYS A 417 11.67 -11.58 -11.69
N VAL A 418 11.16 -11.30 -10.50
CA VAL A 418 9.73 -11.34 -10.19
C VAL A 418 9.22 -9.90 -9.96
N PRO A 419 8.07 -9.50 -10.53
CA PRO A 419 7.51 -8.17 -10.37
C PRO A 419 7.39 -7.75 -8.89
N VAL A 420 8.03 -6.66 -8.46
CA VAL A 420 7.95 -6.18 -7.06
C VAL A 420 7.08 -4.93 -7.00
N LYS A 421 6.10 -4.90 -6.10
CA LYS A 421 5.24 -3.75 -5.80
C LYS A 421 5.46 -3.32 -4.35
N PHE A 422 5.79 -2.07 -4.11
CA PHE A 422 5.85 -1.55 -2.75
C PHE A 422 4.49 -0.96 -2.37
N ILE A 423 3.99 -1.28 -1.18
CA ILE A 423 2.83 -0.60 -0.59
C ILE A 423 3.38 0.26 0.55
N ILE A 424 3.49 1.55 0.28
CA ILE A 424 3.78 2.56 1.28
C ILE A 424 2.42 3.10 1.74
N GLY A 425 2.32 3.49 3.01
CA GLY A 425 1.07 3.95 3.61
C GLY A 425 0.43 5.14 2.88
N ASP A 426 -0.87 5.28 3.11
CA ASP A 426 -1.90 6.23 2.67
C ASP A 426 -1.65 7.75 2.82
N ARG A 427 -0.39 8.20 2.85
CA ARG A 427 -0.04 9.58 2.46
C ARG A 427 0.17 9.74 0.94
N ASP A 428 -0.01 8.67 0.16
CA ASP A 428 0.14 8.68 -1.30
C ASP A 428 -1.21 8.93 -2.03
N LEU A 429 -1.25 10.02 -2.81
CA LEU A 429 -2.43 10.68 -3.40
C LEU A 429 -3.12 9.89 -4.54
N THR A 430 -4.38 10.23 -4.81
CA THR A 430 -5.09 9.99 -6.08
C THR A 430 -4.24 10.48 -7.26
N TYR A 431 -3.91 9.62 -8.23
CA TYR A 431 -2.92 9.97 -9.26
C TYR A 431 -3.53 10.70 -10.46
N HIS A 432 -2.94 11.86 -10.78
CA HIS A 432 -2.77 12.31 -12.16
C HIS A 432 -1.48 11.65 -12.67
N PHE A 433 -1.53 10.89 -13.76
CA PHE A 433 -0.33 10.27 -14.34
C PHE A 433 0.26 11.21 -15.40
N PRO A 434 1.49 11.73 -15.19
CA PRO A 434 2.39 12.07 -16.27
C PRO A 434 3.26 10.85 -16.60
N GLY A 435 3.16 10.33 -17.82
CA GLY A 435 4.06 9.31 -18.33
C GLY A 435 4.94 9.88 -19.44
N HIS A 436 6.23 9.53 -19.44
CA HIS A 436 7.19 9.80 -20.51
C HIS A 436 7.89 8.49 -20.88
N ASP A 437 8.11 8.26 -22.18
CA ASP A 437 8.74 7.04 -22.72
C ASP A 437 8.12 5.73 -22.17
N TRP A 438 8.89 4.84 -21.55
CA TRP A 438 8.36 3.61 -20.93
C TRP A 438 7.34 3.87 -19.82
N GLY A 439 7.46 5.01 -19.12
CA GLY A 439 6.46 5.45 -18.16
C GLY A 439 5.11 5.74 -18.82
N ALA A 440 5.11 6.21 -20.08
CA ALA A 440 3.91 6.44 -20.86
C ALA A 440 3.19 5.13 -21.21
N ILE A 441 3.94 4.09 -21.59
CA ILE A 441 3.40 2.75 -21.86
C ILE A 441 2.74 2.16 -20.60
N ILE A 442 3.35 2.33 -19.44
CA ILE A 442 2.76 1.89 -18.17
C ILE A 442 1.48 2.68 -17.86
N ALA A 443 1.46 3.98 -18.10
CA ALA A 443 0.27 4.81 -17.89
C ALA A 443 -0.90 4.39 -18.79
N TRP A 444 -0.63 4.07 -20.07
CA TRP A 444 -1.62 3.50 -20.99
C TRP A 444 -2.18 2.16 -20.50
N HIS A 445 -1.31 1.26 -20.06
CA HIS A 445 -1.74 -0.02 -19.50
C HIS A 445 -2.54 0.14 -18.21
N PHE A 446 -2.20 1.08 -17.34
CA PHE A 446 -2.95 1.34 -16.12
C PHE A 446 -4.37 1.86 -16.43
N CYS A 447 -4.49 2.74 -17.42
CA CYS A 447 -5.79 3.18 -17.96
C CYS A 447 -6.61 2.04 -18.55
N THR A 448 -5.94 1.05 -19.13
CA THR A 448 -6.58 -0.15 -19.68
C THR A 448 -7.04 -1.11 -18.59
N PHE A 449 -6.21 -1.33 -17.57
CA PHE A 449 -6.45 -2.35 -16.54
C PHE A 449 -7.35 -1.85 -15.42
N ARG A 450 -7.23 -0.57 -15.03
CA ARG A 450 -7.90 0.04 -13.88
C ARG A 450 -8.45 1.44 -14.19
N PRO A 451 -9.33 1.57 -15.20
CA PRO A 451 -9.96 2.86 -15.49
C PRO A 451 -10.78 3.39 -14.30
N ASP A 452 -11.23 2.52 -13.39
CA ASP A 452 -11.92 2.90 -12.14
C ASP A 452 -11.05 3.71 -11.17
N ARG A 453 -9.74 3.77 -11.40
CA ARG A 453 -8.78 4.43 -10.50
C ARG A 453 -8.15 5.68 -11.11
N ILE A 454 -8.53 6.06 -12.32
CA ILE A 454 -7.88 7.14 -13.07
C ILE A 454 -8.95 8.14 -13.51
N ARG A 455 -8.76 9.40 -13.13
CA ARG A 455 -9.71 10.47 -13.44
C ARG A 455 -9.38 11.20 -14.75
N ALA A 456 -8.09 11.26 -15.10
CA ALA A 456 -7.58 11.78 -16.37
C ALA A 456 -6.11 11.33 -16.55
N LEU A 457 -5.61 11.37 -17.78
CA LEU A 457 -4.22 11.06 -18.15
C LEU A 457 -3.61 12.22 -18.95
N VAL A 458 -2.39 12.63 -18.60
CA VAL A 458 -1.55 13.46 -19.48
C VAL A 458 -0.33 12.63 -19.85
N ASN A 459 -0.18 12.27 -21.11
CA ASN A 459 0.91 11.41 -21.54
C ASN A 459 1.82 12.12 -22.52
N THR A 460 3.11 11.76 -22.53
CA THR A 460 4.13 12.48 -23.28
C THR A 460 4.98 11.54 -24.12
N SER A 461 5.39 12.01 -25.31
CA SER A 461 6.28 11.35 -26.27
C SER A 461 5.78 10.04 -26.90
N VAL A 462 5.45 9.01 -26.11
CA VAL A 462 5.07 7.70 -26.64
C VAL A 462 3.55 7.54 -26.69
N PRO A 463 2.93 7.46 -27.90
CA PRO A 463 1.49 7.30 -28.03
C PRO A 463 1.04 5.90 -27.58
N LEU A 464 -0.29 5.72 -27.42
CA LEU A 464 -0.84 4.39 -27.19
C LEU A 464 -0.44 3.47 -28.34
N MET A 465 0.06 2.28 -28.02
CA MET A 465 0.33 1.22 -29.00
C MET A 465 -0.75 0.13 -28.85
N PRO A 466 -1.79 0.13 -29.69
CA PRO A 466 -2.83 -0.89 -29.63
C PRO A 466 -2.24 -2.28 -29.88
N ARG A 467 -2.68 -3.26 -29.09
CA ARG A 467 -2.22 -4.63 -29.26
C ARG A 467 -2.66 -5.19 -30.62
N ASN A 468 -1.69 -5.57 -31.47
CA ASN A 468 -1.96 -6.37 -32.67
C ASN A 468 -2.09 -7.86 -32.28
N PRO A 469 -3.23 -8.52 -32.48
CA PRO A 469 -3.40 -9.90 -32.04
C PRO A 469 -2.64 -10.95 -32.85
N ARG A 470 -2.11 -10.58 -34.02
CA ARG A 470 -1.51 -11.52 -34.97
C ARG A 470 0.01 -11.54 -34.93
N VAL A 471 0.65 -10.43 -34.57
CA VAL A 471 2.09 -10.26 -34.63
C VAL A 471 2.54 -9.48 -33.40
N ASN A 472 3.60 -9.94 -32.73
CA ASN A 472 4.20 -9.25 -31.58
C ASN A 472 4.98 -7.99 -32.07
N PRO A 473 5.19 -6.98 -31.20
CA PRO A 473 5.82 -5.73 -31.60
C PRO A 473 7.25 -5.91 -32.15
N VAL A 474 8.05 -6.82 -31.59
CA VAL A 474 9.44 -7.04 -32.03
C VAL A 474 9.49 -7.58 -33.46
N ASP A 475 8.67 -8.58 -33.79
CA ASP A 475 8.61 -9.15 -35.13
C ASP A 475 8.02 -8.15 -36.14
N CYS A 476 7.07 -7.32 -35.71
CA CYS A 476 6.54 -6.22 -36.50
C CYS A 476 7.64 -5.22 -36.85
N PHE A 477 8.40 -4.74 -35.85
CA PHE A 477 9.50 -3.81 -36.08
C PHE A 477 10.64 -4.45 -36.90
N ARG A 478 10.95 -5.72 -36.68
CA ARG A 478 11.96 -6.45 -37.48
C ARG A 478 11.57 -6.51 -38.95
N ALA A 479 10.29 -6.78 -39.24
CA ALA A 479 9.79 -6.82 -40.61
C ALA A 479 9.83 -5.44 -41.30
N LEU A 480 9.66 -4.36 -40.53
CA LEU A 480 9.57 -3.00 -41.06
C LEU A 480 10.92 -2.27 -41.15
N LEU A 481 11.81 -2.49 -40.17
CA LEU A 481 13.02 -1.70 -39.94
C LEU A 481 14.30 -2.56 -39.90
N GLY A 482 14.18 -3.89 -39.96
CA GLY A 482 15.30 -4.83 -39.96
C GLY A 482 15.86 -5.12 -38.56
N ASP A 483 16.85 -6.02 -38.51
CA ASP A 483 17.47 -6.49 -37.26
C ASP A 483 18.33 -5.44 -36.56
N ASP A 484 18.84 -4.45 -37.31
CA ASP A 484 19.64 -3.36 -36.76
C ASP A 484 18.78 -2.34 -35.99
N PHE A 485 17.45 -2.39 -36.08
CA PHE A 485 16.60 -1.53 -35.27
C PHE A 485 16.80 -1.80 -33.78
N TYR A 486 17.04 -0.75 -32.99
CA TYR A 486 17.52 -0.88 -31.62
C TYR A 486 16.64 -1.79 -30.74
N MET A 487 15.31 -1.73 -30.85
CA MET A 487 14.43 -2.61 -30.08
C MET A 487 14.58 -4.10 -30.46
N CYS A 488 14.85 -4.40 -31.73
CA CYS A 488 15.13 -5.76 -32.22
C CYS A 488 16.53 -6.20 -31.78
N ARG A 489 17.51 -5.29 -31.87
CA ARG A 489 18.90 -5.51 -31.46
C ARG A 489 19.03 -5.87 -29.99
N PHE A 490 18.21 -5.27 -29.13
CA PHE A 490 18.27 -5.44 -27.68
C PHE A 490 17.64 -6.74 -27.17
N GLN A 491 17.00 -7.53 -28.03
CA GLN A 491 16.31 -8.76 -27.60
C GLN A 491 17.28 -9.82 -27.08
N GLU A 492 18.46 -9.93 -27.69
CA GLU A 492 19.47 -10.90 -27.26
C GLU A 492 20.26 -10.38 -26.04
N VAL A 493 20.45 -11.26 -25.05
CA VAL A 493 21.17 -10.93 -23.82
C VAL A 493 22.66 -10.97 -24.04
N GLY A 494 23.35 -9.89 -23.64
CA GLY A 494 24.81 -9.81 -23.60
C GLY A 494 25.41 -9.12 -24.81
N GLU A 495 24.77 -9.16 -25.97
CA GLU A 495 25.39 -8.65 -27.20
C GLU A 495 25.43 -7.12 -27.27
N ALA A 496 24.30 -6.45 -26.97
CA ALA A 496 24.26 -5.00 -26.87
C ALA A 496 25.04 -4.50 -25.65
N GLU A 497 25.03 -5.24 -24.55
CA GLU A 497 25.85 -4.94 -23.38
C GLU A 497 27.36 -5.01 -23.66
N GLU A 498 27.81 -5.99 -24.45
CA GLU A 498 29.20 -6.10 -24.87
C GLU A 498 29.58 -4.95 -25.78
N ASP A 499 28.73 -4.63 -26.77
CA ASP A 499 28.95 -3.48 -27.66
C ASP A 499 29.04 -2.16 -26.85
N PHE A 500 28.17 -1.97 -25.85
CA PHE A 500 28.19 -0.78 -24.99
C PHE A 500 29.35 -0.76 -23.99
N GLY A 501 29.78 -1.92 -23.51
CA GLY A 501 30.91 -2.05 -22.58
C GLY A 501 32.27 -1.73 -23.20
N ARG A 502 32.36 -1.66 -24.53
CA ARG A 502 33.57 -1.23 -25.25
C ARG A 502 33.72 0.29 -25.33
N GLU A 503 32.69 1.06 -24.97
CA GLU A 503 32.67 2.52 -25.08
C GLU A 503 32.74 3.19 -23.70
N ASP A 504 33.31 4.41 -23.66
CA ASP A 504 33.27 5.26 -22.47
C ASP A 504 31.81 5.61 -22.13
N THR A 505 31.43 5.41 -20.86
CA THR A 505 30.02 5.54 -20.44
C THR A 505 29.53 6.99 -20.53
N SER A 506 30.41 7.98 -20.31
CA SER A 506 30.05 9.40 -20.45
C SER A 506 29.82 9.77 -21.91
N ARG A 507 30.69 9.32 -22.82
CA ARG A 507 30.50 9.48 -24.26
C ARG A 507 29.21 8.80 -24.73
N MET A 508 28.90 7.62 -24.21
CA MET A 508 27.69 6.90 -24.56
C MET A 508 26.42 7.60 -24.06
N MET A 509 26.42 8.08 -22.80
CA MET A 509 25.33 8.87 -22.25
C MET A 509 25.11 10.16 -23.02
N THR A 510 26.19 10.81 -23.44
CA THR A 510 26.14 11.97 -24.33
C THR A 510 25.37 11.60 -25.59
N LYS A 511 25.81 10.55 -26.31
CA LYS A 511 25.14 10.11 -27.53
C LYS A 511 23.66 9.83 -27.31
N ILE A 512 23.28 9.03 -26.33
CA ILE A 512 21.87 8.65 -26.07
C ILE A 512 20.98 9.87 -25.79
N LEU A 513 21.47 10.81 -24.98
CA LEU A 513 20.69 11.98 -24.56
C LEU A 513 20.64 13.08 -25.62
N THR A 514 21.55 13.05 -26.59
CA THR A 514 21.66 14.06 -27.64
C THR A 514 21.48 13.48 -29.04
N VAL A 515 21.01 12.23 -29.20
CA VAL A 515 20.86 11.64 -30.55
C VAL A 515 19.92 12.58 -31.32
N PRO A 516 20.37 13.17 -32.44
CA PRO A 516 19.46 13.92 -33.30
C PRO A 516 18.60 12.90 -34.04
N LEU A 517 17.41 12.62 -33.51
CA LEU A 517 16.55 11.55 -34.01
C LEU A 517 15.67 12.05 -35.16
N SER A 518 16.27 12.38 -36.30
CA SER A 518 15.55 12.65 -37.56
C SER A 518 15.20 11.37 -38.34
N SER A 519 15.42 10.20 -37.74
CA SER A 519 15.16 8.87 -38.31
C SER A 519 15.06 7.82 -37.20
N ALA A 520 14.56 6.61 -37.56
CA ALA A 520 14.60 5.46 -36.67
C ALA A 520 16.02 5.14 -36.18
N LEU A 521 16.16 4.76 -34.92
CA LEU A 521 17.45 4.44 -34.30
C LEU A 521 17.93 3.04 -34.71
N LEU A 522 18.98 3.00 -35.53
CA LEU A 522 19.63 1.76 -35.99
C LEU A 522 21.00 1.59 -35.33
N ILE A 523 21.26 0.41 -34.76
CA ILE A 523 22.49 0.07 -34.04
C ILE A 523 23.05 -1.24 -34.64
N PRO A 524 23.90 -1.15 -35.67
CA PRO A 524 24.47 -2.33 -36.31
C PRO A 524 25.29 -3.18 -35.35
N LYS A 525 25.18 -4.50 -35.51
CA LYS A 525 25.92 -5.49 -34.74
C LYS A 525 27.43 -5.23 -34.75
N GLY A 526 28.06 -5.24 -33.57
CA GLY A 526 29.51 -5.09 -33.40
C GLY A 526 30.02 -3.65 -33.49
N ARG A 527 29.15 -2.67 -33.82
CA ARG A 527 29.50 -1.25 -33.82
C ARG A 527 28.97 -0.50 -32.61
N GLY A 528 27.98 -1.02 -31.89
CA GLY A 528 27.39 -0.31 -30.75
C GLY A 528 26.94 1.11 -31.12
N LEU A 529 27.04 2.02 -30.14
CA LEU A 529 26.67 3.43 -30.31
C LEU A 529 27.76 4.25 -31.02
N SER A 530 28.92 3.67 -31.31
CA SER A 530 29.94 4.25 -32.18
C SER A 530 29.44 4.50 -33.60
N SER A 531 28.40 3.78 -34.02
CA SER A 531 27.70 4.01 -35.29
C SER A 531 26.91 5.32 -35.33
N LEU A 532 26.58 5.90 -34.18
CA LEU A 532 25.89 7.19 -34.09
C LEU A 532 26.88 8.35 -34.11
N PRO A 533 26.52 9.49 -34.75
CA PRO A 533 27.34 10.69 -34.71
C PRO A 533 27.47 11.24 -33.29
N ASP A 534 28.64 11.77 -32.94
CA ASP A 534 28.79 12.59 -31.74
C ASP A 534 28.07 13.95 -31.97
N PRO A 535 27.39 14.52 -30.96
CA PRO A 535 26.74 15.82 -31.12
C PRO A 535 27.80 16.92 -31.33
N PRO A 536 27.50 17.97 -32.13
CA PRO A 536 28.42 19.09 -32.33
C PRO A 536 28.62 19.91 -31.03
N SER A 537 27.61 19.98 -30.17
CA SER A 537 27.63 20.56 -28.83
C SER A 537 26.51 19.96 -27.99
N LEU A 538 26.63 20.05 -26.65
CA LEU A 538 25.53 19.67 -25.77
C LEU A 538 24.35 20.65 -25.91
N PRO A 539 23.10 20.17 -25.82
CA PRO A 539 21.94 21.05 -25.80
C PRO A 539 21.91 21.87 -24.49
N SER A 540 21.27 23.02 -24.51
CA SER A 540 21.26 23.98 -23.38
C SER A 540 20.74 23.41 -22.06
N TRP A 541 19.88 22.39 -22.12
CA TRP A 541 19.31 21.70 -20.95
C TRP A 541 20.22 20.60 -20.38
N LEU A 542 21.34 20.25 -21.04
CA LEU A 542 22.21 19.15 -20.63
C LEU A 542 23.65 19.63 -20.41
N SER A 543 24.12 19.60 -19.16
CA SER A 543 25.50 19.94 -18.83
C SER A 543 26.45 18.73 -18.82
N GLU A 544 27.76 18.98 -18.88
CA GLU A 544 28.77 17.92 -18.66
C GLU A 544 28.65 17.26 -17.29
N ALA A 545 28.21 18.03 -16.27
CA ALA A 545 27.98 17.50 -14.93
C ALA A 545 26.80 16.52 -14.91
N ASP A 546 25.74 16.81 -15.67
CA ASP A 546 24.59 15.92 -15.82
C ASP A 546 25.01 14.63 -16.54
N ILE A 547 25.77 14.73 -17.62
CA ILE A 547 26.32 13.56 -18.32
C ILE A 547 27.16 12.71 -17.39
N LYS A 548 28.09 13.33 -16.64
CA LYS A 548 28.94 12.61 -15.68
C LYS A 548 28.10 11.96 -14.59
N TYR A 549 27.06 12.65 -14.11
CA TYR A 549 26.14 12.10 -13.14
C TYR A 549 25.43 10.86 -13.69
N TYR A 550 24.79 10.95 -14.86
CA TYR A 550 24.10 9.83 -15.50
C TYR A 550 25.07 8.68 -15.78
N ALA A 551 26.24 8.97 -16.33
CA ALA A 551 27.26 7.98 -16.61
C ALA A 551 27.69 7.24 -15.34
N SER A 552 27.93 7.95 -14.24
CA SER A 552 28.31 7.33 -12.96
C SER A 552 27.27 6.36 -12.40
N LYS A 553 25.98 6.51 -12.77
CA LYS A 553 24.93 5.57 -12.37
C LYS A 553 25.01 4.28 -13.18
N PHE A 554 25.33 4.37 -14.47
CA PHE A 554 25.43 3.22 -15.35
C PHE A 554 26.79 2.52 -15.28
N GLU A 555 27.88 3.22 -14.97
CA GLU A 555 29.18 2.60 -14.67
C GLU A 555 29.08 1.59 -13.52
N LYS A 556 28.23 1.89 -12.54
CA LYS A 556 28.01 1.02 -11.38
C LYS A 556 27.05 -0.15 -11.65
N THR A 557 26.10 0.02 -12.56
CA THR A 557 24.95 -0.90 -12.72
C THR A 557 24.91 -1.64 -14.06
N GLY A 558 25.69 -1.19 -15.04
CA GLY A 558 25.65 -1.62 -16.43
C GLY A 558 24.32 -1.30 -17.13
N PHE A 559 24.25 -1.64 -18.42
CA PHE A 559 23.08 -1.31 -19.27
C PHE A 559 22.02 -2.41 -19.32
N THR A 560 22.32 -3.61 -18.81
CA THR A 560 21.37 -4.75 -18.81
C THR A 560 20.02 -4.40 -18.19
N GLY A 561 19.99 -3.56 -17.13
CA GLY A 561 18.74 -3.14 -16.51
C GLY A 561 17.84 -2.35 -17.45
N ALA A 562 18.40 -1.36 -18.13
CA ALA A 562 17.67 -0.54 -19.10
C ALA A 562 17.26 -1.36 -20.34
N LEU A 563 18.15 -2.20 -20.86
CA LEU A 563 17.88 -3.03 -22.03
C LEU A 563 16.79 -4.07 -21.82
N ASN A 564 16.63 -4.57 -20.59
CA ASN A 564 15.59 -5.54 -20.26
C ASN A 564 14.16 -5.01 -20.46
N TYR A 565 13.93 -3.69 -20.42
CA TYR A 565 12.62 -3.12 -20.73
C TYR A 565 12.20 -3.42 -22.18
N TYR A 566 13.15 -3.33 -23.11
CA TYR A 566 12.93 -3.69 -24.52
C TYR A 566 12.72 -5.19 -24.70
N ARG A 567 13.45 -6.04 -23.96
CA ARG A 567 13.30 -7.50 -23.99
C ARG A 567 11.93 -7.98 -23.49
N ALA A 568 11.30 -7.18 -22.63
CA ALA A 568 9.98 -7.49 -22.09
C ALA A 568 8.83 -7.17 -23.06
N LEU A 569 9.08 -6.60 -24.24
CA LEU A 569 8.05 -6.22 -25.22
C LEU A 569 7.14 -7.39 -25.60
N ASN A 570 7.71 -8.55 -25.92
CA ASN A 570 6.94 -9.73 -26.32
C ASN A 570 6.13 -10.30 -25.16
N LEU A 571 6.73 -10.40 -23.98
CA LEU A 571 6.02 -10.83 -22.77
C LEU A 571 4.88 -9.87 -22.40
N THR A 572 5.10 -8.57 -22.55
CA THR A 572 4.06 -7.54 -22.33
C THR A 572 2.92 -7.71 -23.32
N TRP A 573 3.23 -7.99 -24.59
CA TRP A 573 2.24 -8.29 -25.62
C TRP A 573 1.43 -9.58 -25.33
N GLU A 574 2.05 -10.61 -24.76
CA GLU A 574 1.38 -11.84 -24.33
C GLU A 574 0.46 -11.57 -23.13
N LEU A 575 0.97 -10.90 -22.11
CA LEU A 575 0.24 -10.61 -20.87
C LEU A 575 -0.93 -9.66 -21.09
N THR A 576 -0.86 -8.77 -22.09
CA THR A 576 -1.94 -7.83 -22.42
C THR A 576 -2.99 -8.41 -23.38
N ALA A 577 -2.88 -9.69 -23.77
CA ALA A 577 -3.85 -10.35 -24.66
C ALA A 577 -5.32 -10.23 -24.24
N PRO A 578 -5.71 -10.36 -22.95
CA PRO A 578 -7.10 -10.20 -22.52
C PRO A 578 -7.72 -8.82 -22.79
N TRP A 579 -6.89 -7.79 -23.02
CA TRP A 579 -7.33 -6.41 -23.25
C TRP A 579 -7.24 -5.99 -24.72
N THR A 580 -7.14 -6.95 -25.64
CA THR A 580 -7.14 -6.67 -27.08
C THR A 580 -8.41 -5.92 -27.49
N GLY A 581 -8.24 -4.75 -28.11
CA GLY A 581 -9.36 -3.91 -28.58
C GLY A 581 -10.07 -3.11 -27.49
N VAL A 582 -9.56 -3.09 -26.26
CA VAL A 582 -10.09 -2.24 -25.19
C VAL A 582 -9.73 -0.78 -25.47
N GLN A 583 -10.73 0.11 -25.40
CA GLN A 583 -10.55 1.55 -25.50
C GLN A 583 -10.21 2.18 -24.16
N ILE A 584 -9.41 3.25 -24.19
CA ILE A 584 -9.11 4.08 -23.01
C ILE A 584 -10.26 5.07 -22.78
N LYS A 585 -11.04 4.84 -21.71
CA LYS A 585 -12.26 5.60 -21.40
C LYS A 585 -12.10 6.64 -20.29
N VAL A 586 -10.91 7.21 -20.15
CA VAL A 586 -10.62 8.34 -19.27
C VAL A 586 -10.24 9.55 -20.12
N PRO A 587 -10.50 10.80 -19.68
CA PRO A 587 -10.00 12.01 -20.36
C PRO A 587 -8.49 11.95 -20.54
N VAL A 588 -8.00 12.29 -21.74
CA VAL A 588 -6.58 12.22 -22.08
C VAL A 588 -6.11 13.49 -22.79
N LYS A 589 -4.96 14.02 -22.38
CA LYS A 589 -4.13 14.90 -23.22
C LYS A 589 -2.82 14.19 -23.57
N PHE A 590 -2.37 14.34 -24.81
CA PHE A 590 -1.11 13.80 -25.29
C PHE A 590 -0.19 14.91 -25.76
N ILE A 591 1.08 14.91 -25.35
CA ILE A 591 2.07 15.94 -25.71
C ILE A 591 3.24 15.25 -26.41
N ILE A 592 3.68 15.75 -27.56
CA ILE A 592 4.79 15.17 -28.32
C ILE A 592 5.62 16.28 -28.96
N GLY A 593 6.93 16.10 -29.08
CA GLY A 593 7.77 16.98 -29.86
C GLY A 593 7.62 16.72 -31.37
N ASP A 594 7.69 17.75 -32.20
CA ASP A 594 7.66 17.61 -33.67
C ASP A 594 8.88 16.87 -34.24
N GLN A 595 9.96 16.78 -33.46
CA GLN A 595 11.18 16.04 -33.75
C GLN A 595 11.31 14.76 -32.91
N ASP A 596 10.24 14.32 -32.22
CA ASP A 596 10.26 13.10 -31.42
C ASP A 596 10.48 11.85 -32.30
N VAL A 597 11.40 10.99 -31.88
CA VAL A 597 11.78 9.76 -32.61
C VAL A 597 10.59 8.84 -32.92
N THR A 598 9.58 8.84 -32.07
CA THR A 598 8.40 7.98 -32.21
C THR A 598 7.56 8.33 -33.45
N LEU A 599 7.61 9.58 -33.92
CA LEU A 599 6.94 9.99 -35.17
C LEU A 599 7.57 9.36 -36.42
N TYR A 600 8.82 8.90 -36.33
CA TYR A 600 9.52 8.22 -37.41
C TYR A 600 9.30 6.70 -37.41
N PHE A 601 8.51 6.17 -36.47
CA PHE A 601 8.08 4.78 -36.52
C PHE A 601 6.98 4.63 -37.58
N PRO A 602 7.08 3.63 -38.49
CA PRO A 602 6.10 3.48 -39.56
C PRO A 602 4.66 3.41 -39.03
N GLY A 603 3.79 4.31 -39.52
CA GLY A 603 2.37 4.36 -39.18
C GLY A 603 2.00 5.17 -37.93
N PHE A 604 2.97 5.64 -37.14
CA PHE A 604 2.68 6.36 -35.88
C PHE A 604 2.20 7.79 -36.12
N LYS A 605 2.77 8.48 -37.11
CA LYS A 605 2.35 9.83 -37.49
C LYS A 605 0.91 9.82 -37.98
N GLU A 606 0.57 8.88 -38.85
CA GLU A 606 -0.80 8.68 -39.35
C GLU A 606 -1.74 8.28 -38.21
N TYR A 607 -1.31 7.39 -37.31
CA TYR A 607 -2.10 7.00 -36.14
C TYR A 607 -2.46 8.21 -35.27
N ILE A 608 -1.49 9.06 -34.94
CA ILE A 608 -1.67 10.23 -34.08
C ILE A 608 -2.54 11.29 -34.76
N HIS A 609 -2.28 11.61 -36.04
CA HIS A 609 -2.88 12.76 -36.71
C HIS A 609 -4.11 12.45 -37.57
N GLU A 610 -4.30 11.22 -38.04
CA GLU A 610 -5.38 10.84 -38.97
C GLU A 610 -6.54 10.09 -38.28
N GLY A 611 -6.69 10.29 -36.96
CA GLY A 611 -7.85 9.82 -36.19
C GLY A 611 -7.76 8.40 -35.63
N GLY A 612 -6.68 7.67 -35.92
CA GLY A 612 -6.43 6.35 -35.32
C GLY A 612 -6.34 6.41 -33.80
N PHE A 613 -5.66 7.42 -33.26
CA PHE A 613 -5.46 7.57 -31.82
C PHE A 613 -6.76 7.91 -31.07
N LYS A 614 -7.59 8.77 -31.66
CA LYS A 614 -8.94 9.10 -31.14
C LYS A 614 -9.88 7.89 -31.15
N LYS A 615 -9.69 6.93 -32.07
CA LYS A 615 -10.48 5.69 -32.12
C LYS A 615 -10.20 4.79 -30.90
N ASP A 616 -8.96 4.68 -30.47
CA ASP A 616 -8.60 3.84 -29.32
C ASP A 616 -8.70 4.60 -27.99
N VAL A 617 -8.60 5.94 -28.04
CA VAL A 617 -8.76 6.86 -26.91
C VAL A 617 -9.93 7.82 -27.19
N PRO A 618 -11.19 7.38 -27.04
CA PRO A 618 -12.37 8.18 -27.40
C PRO A 618 -12.43 9.53 -26.67
N LEU A 619 -11.89 9.62 -25.45
CA LEU A 619 -11.83 10.86 -24.65
C LEU A 619 -10.49 11.61 -24.76
N LEU A 620 -9.74 11.42 -25.86
CA LEU A 620 -8.56 12.24 -26.17
C LEU A 620 -8.97 13.69 -26.45
N GLU A 621 -8.74 14.58 -25.50
CA GLU A 621 -9.11 15.99 -25.59
C GLU A 621 -8.22 16.74 -26.58
N GLU A 622 -6.92 16.47 -26.54
CA GLU A 622 -5.93 17.25 -27.29
C GLU A 622 -4.65 16.45 -27.55
N VAL A 623 -4.06 16.68 -28.73
CA VAL A 623 -2.67 16.32 -29.06
C VAL A 623 -1.89 17.63 -29.20
N VAL A 624 -1.02 17.91 -28.24
CA VAL A 624 -0.14 19.07 -28.23
C VAL A 624 1.16 18.69 -28.92
N VAL A 625 1.50 19.38 -30.01
CA VAL A 625 2.78 19.20 -30.70
C VAL A 625 3.68 20.38 -30.37
N LEU A 626 4.82 20.12 -29.74
CA LEU A 626 5.80 21.15 -29.39
C LEU A 626 6.80 21.29 -30.55
N GLU A 627 6.86 22.49 -31.15
CA GLU A 627 7.80 22.81 -32.23
C GLU A 627 9.25 22.80 -31.73
N GLU A 628 10.19 22.43 -32.60
CA GLU A 628 11.63 22.37 -32.31
C GLU A 628 11.97 21.55 -31.06
N THR A 629 11.18 20.52 -30.76
CA THR A 629 11.31 19.72 -29.55
C THR A 629 11.48 18.25 -29.93
N ALA A 630 12.50 17.61 -29.39
CA ALA A 630 12.78 16.20 -29.60
C ALA A 630 12.16 15.35 -28.48
N HIS A 631 12.79 14.22 -28.18
CA HIS A 631 12.17 13.16 -27.39
C HIS A 631 12.09 13.44 -25.89
N PHE A 632 12.96 14.28 -25.31
CA PHE A 632 13.00 14.58 -23.87
C PHE A 632 12.29 15.89 -23.55
N LEU A 633 11.04 16.05 -24.01
CA LEU A 633 10.27 17.31 -23.88
C LEU A 633 10.18 17.86 -22.45
N GLN A 634 10.22 16.99 -21.43
CA GLN A 634 10.24 17.38 -20.02
C GLN A 634 11.54 18.06 -19.57
N GLN A 635 12.61 17.95 -20.35
CA GLN A 635 13.88 18.65 -20.17
C GLN A 635 14.03 19.75 -21.21
N GLU A 636 13.73 19.44 -22.47
CA GLU A 636 13.85 20.35 -23.62
C GLU A 636 12.92 21.56 -23.51
N ARG A 637 11.75 21.38 -22.89
CA ARG A 637 10.73 22.41 -22.64
C ARG A 637 10.31 22.43 -21.17
N ALA A 638 11.23 22.07 -20.26
CA ALA A 638 11.03 22.14 -18.81
C ALA A 638 10.65 23.56 -18.35
N GLU A 639 11.11 24.55 -19.10
CA GLU A 639 10.87 25.97 -18.90
C GLU A 639 9.47 26.44 -19.33
N GLU A 640 8.50 25.55 -19.58
CA GLU A 640 7.14 25.95 -19.98
C GLU A 640 6.08 25.71 -18.90
N VAL A 641 6.50 25.37 -17.67
CA VAL A 641 5.56 25.19 -16.56
C VAL A 641 5.15 26.55 -16.00
N PHE A 642 3.92 26.94 -16.31
CA PHE A 642 3.24 28.08 -15.71
C PHE A 642 2.38 27.62 -14.55
N LEU A 643 2.56 28.25 -13.39
CA LEU A 643 1.76 27.94 -12.21
C LEU A 643 0.65 28.96 -12.07
N VAL A 644 -0.58 28.50 -11.88
CA VAL A 644 -1.73 29.36 -11.56
C VAL A 644 -2.35 28.90 -10.25
N GLY A 645 -2.37 29.78 -9.25
CA GLY A 645 -2.90 29.48 -7.92
C GLY A 645 -4.07 30.37 -7.53
N HIS A 646 -4.96 29.82 -6.70
CA HIS A 646 -6.08 30.52 -6.08
C HIS A 646 -6.32 30.01 -4.65
N ASP A 647 -6.60 30.92 -3.71
CA ASP A 647 -6.87 30.62 -2.29
C ASP A 647 -5.82 29.67 -1.65
N TRP A 648 -6.20 28.51 -1.13
CA TRP A 648 -5.24 27.52 -0.61
C TRP A 648 -4.27 27.02 -1.68
N GLY A 649 -4.73 26.90 -2.93
CA GLY A 649 -3.87 26.62 -4.08
C GLY A 649 -2.85 27.73 -4.33
N ALA A 650 -3.19 28.98 -4.02
CA ALA A 650 -2.25 30.10 -4.10
C ALA A 650 -1.14 29.99 -3.04
N SER A 651 -1.48 29.62 -1.81
CA SER A 651 -0.50 29.34 -0.76
C SER A 651 0.45 28.20 -1.15
N MET A 652 -0.07 27.14 -1.77
CA MET A 652 0.76 26.04 -2.27
C MET A 652 1.65 26.49 -3.43
N ALA A 653 1.14 27.30 -4.35
CA ALA A 653 1.89 27.82 -5.48
C ALA A 653 3.08 28.70 -5.05
N TRP A 654 2.86 29.56 -4.05
CA TRP A 654 3.93 30.34 -3.42
C TRP A 654 5.02 29.45 -2.83
N ASN A 655 4.62 28.46 -2.01
CA ASN A 655 5.56 27.53 -1.39
C ASN A 655 6.33 26.72 -2.44
N PHE A 656 5.67 26.26 -3.51
CA PHE A 656 6.33 25.52 -4.58
C PHE A 656 7.39 26.37 -5.29
N CYS A 657 7.07 27.64 -5.61
CA CYS A 657 8.04 28.56 -6.20
C CYS A 657 9.17 28.91 -5.23
N LEU A 658 8.92 28.94 -3.93
CA LEU A 658 9.92 29.15 -2.89
C LEU A 658 10.86 27.94 -2.76
N PHE A 659 10.33 26.72 -2.90
CA PHE A 659 11.09 25.48 -2.74
C PHE A 659 11.84 25.07 -4.00
N ARG A 660 11.22 25.28 -5.17
CA ARG A 660 11.67 24.83 -6.49
C ARG A 660 11.49 25.91 -7.57
N PRO A 661 12.14 27.08 -7.41
CA PRO A 661 12.06 28.13 -8.43
C PRO A 661 12.63 27.67 -9.77
N ASP A 662 13.53 26.69 -9.77
CA ASP A 662 14.12 26.06 -10.97
C ASP A 662 13.10 25.28 -11.85
N ARG A 663 11.86 25.10 -11.37
CA ARG A 663 10.83 24.30 -12.03
C ARG A 663 9.61 25.09 -12.48
N VAL A 664 9.62 26.41 -12.34
CA VAL A 664 8.48 27.26 -12.67
C VAL A 664 8.95 28.43 -13.53
N LYS A 665 8.37 28.56 -14.73
CA LYS A 665 8.70 29.64 -15.67
C LYS A 665 8.13 30.98 -15.23
N ALA A 666 6.85 30.96 -14.87
CA ALA A 666 6.16 32.11 -14.32
C ALA A 666 4.97 31.68 -13.46
N LEU A 667 4.58 32.53 -12.51
CA LEU A 667 3.49 32.34 -11.58
C LEU A 667 2.41 33.41 -11.79
N VAL A 668 1.16 33.00 -12.00
CA VAL A 668 0.01 33.88 -11.78
C VAL A 668 -0.69 33.44 -10.50
N ASN A 669 -0.69 34.30 -9.49
CA ASN A 669 -1.37 33.96 -8.25
C ASN A 669 -2.54 34.89 -7.96
N THR A 670 -3.59 34.33 -7.38
CA THR A 670 -4.86 35.05 -7.20
C THR A 670 -5.32 35.02 -5.74
N SER A 671 -5.98 36.10 -5.32
CA SER A 671 -6.59 36.30 -4.00
C SER A 671 -5.60 36.34 -2.84
N VAL A 672 -4.91 35.25 -2.53
CA VAL A 672 -4.02 35.15 -1.35
C VAL A 672 -2.61 35.63 -1.69
N PRO A 673 -2.15 36.78 -1.14
CA PRO A 673 -0.79 37.27 -1.37
C PRO A 673 0.25 36.39 -0.69
N PHE A 674 1.50 36.48 -1.15
CA PHE A 674 2.60 35.85 -0.43
C PHE A 674 2.68 36.44 0.98
N ARG A 675 2.88 35.57 1.98
CA ARG A 675 3.08 35.98 3.37
C ARG A 675 4.40 35.40 3.83
N ALA A 676 5.40 36.26 3.98
CA ALA A 676 6.66 35.87 4.57
C ALA A 676 6.43 35.30 5.98
N ARG A 677 7.17 34.26 6.32
CA ARG A 677 7.09 33.63 7.63
C ARG A 677 7.49 34.63 8.72
N ASN A 678 6.63 34.80 9.74
CA ASN A 678 6.98 35.57 10.94
C ASN A 678 7.84 34.69 11.87
N PRO A 679 9.07 35.06 12.23
CA PRO A 679 9.93 34.19 13.03
C PRO A 679 9.57 34.11 14.52
N VAL A 680 8.70 34.99 15.01
CA VAL A 680 8.45 35.19 16.45
C VAL A 680 7.10 34.59 16.88
N SER A 681 6.07 34.70 16.05
CA SER A 681 4.72 34.25 16.40
C SER A 681 4.16 33.29 15.36
N LYS A 682 3.54 32.22 15.85
CA LYS A 682 2.78 31.28 15.03
C LYS A 682 1.58 31.98 14.40
N SER A 683 1.25 31.55 13.19
CA SER A 683 0.25 32.22 12.36
C SER A 683 -1.16 32.20 12.98
N VAL A 684 -1.59 31.09 13.57
CA VAL A 684 -2.89 30.99 14.24
C VAL A 684 -2.93 31.86 15.50
N GLN A 685 -1.85 31.90 16.28
CA GLN A 685 -1.75 32.75 17.46
C GLN A 685 -1.83 34.24 17.09
N MET A 686 -1.11 34.65 16.04
CA MET A 686 -1.17 36.02 15.53
C MET A 686 -2.59 36.40 15.08
N LEU A 687 -3.26 35.53 14.31
CA LEU A 687 -4.66 35.75 13.90
C LEU A 687 -5.60 35.85 15.11
N ARG A 688 -5.39 35.02 16.14
CA ARG A 688 -6.18 35.07 17.38
C ARG A 688 -5.96 36.39 18.13
N THR A 689 -4.74 36.90 18.19
CA THR A 689 -4.46 38.20 18.83
C THR A 689 -5.11 39.36 18.07
N LEU A 690 -5.13 39.31 16.74
CA LEU A 690 -5.69 40.38 15.91
C LEU A 690 -7.21 40.38 15.86
N TYR A 691 -7.84 39.21 15.79
CA TYR A 691 -9.28 39.09 15.52
C TYR A 691 -10.08 38.43 16.65
N GLY A 692 -9.43 37.87 17.66
CA GLY A 692 -10.10 37.17 18.75
C GLY A 692 -10.55 35.75 18.39
N ASP A 693 -11.16 35.08 19.37
CA ASP A 693 -11.49 33.65 19.30
C ASP A 693 -12.66 33.32 18.35
N ASP A 694 -13.57 34.28 18.13
CA ASP A 694 -14.73 34.10 17.24
C ASP A 694 -14.37 34.22 15.75
N TYR A 695 -13.14 34.63 15.41
CA TYR A 695 -12.72 34.67 14.02
C TYR A 695 -12.75 33.27 13.41
N TYR A 696 -13.36 33.13 12.22
CA TYR A 696 -13.65 31.82 11.62
C TYR A 696 -12.42 30.89 11.56
N PHE A 697 -11.25 31.45 11.25
CA PHE A 697 -9.99 30.71 11.17
C PHE A 697 -9.61 30.06 12.51
N ILE A 698 -9.91 30.73 13.63
CA ILE A 698 -9.69 30.23 14.99
C ILE A 698 -10.75 29.19 15.35
N ARG A 699 -12.01 29.44 14.99
CA ARG A 699 -13.13 28.51 15.22
C ARG A 699 -13.01 27.20 14.46
N PHE A 700 -12.18 27.14 13.42
CA PHE A 700 -11.90 25.91 12.67
C PHE A 700 -10.77 25.07 13.28
N GLN A 701 -10.02 25.60 14.25
CA GLN A 701 -8.84 24.92 14.79
C GLN A 701 -9.19 23.64 15.57
N GLU A 702 -10.24 23.69 16.39
CA GLU A 702 -10.65 22.54 17.21
C GLU A 702 -11.36 21.47 16.36
N PRO A 703 -10.84 20.23 16.27
CA PRO A 703 -11.47 19.14 15.54
C PRO A 703 -12.86 18.80 16.09
N GLY A 704 -13.84 18.71 15.20
CA GLY A 704 -15.21 18.32 15.55
C GLY A 704 -16.10 19.49 15.98
N GLU A 705 -15.55 20.64 16.36
CA GLU A 705 -16.35 21.80 16.74
C GLU A 705 -17.05 22.42 15.52
N ALA A 706 -16.25 22.77 14.50
CA ALA A 706 -16.78 23.34 13.25
C ALA A 706 -17.65 22.34 12.48
N GLU A 707 -17.20 21.09 12.37
CA GLU A 707 -17.99 20.02 11.79
C GLU A 707 -19.35 19.85 12.48
N GLY A 708 -19.37 19.98 13.82
CA GLY A 708 -20.57 19.82 14.64
C GLY A 708 -21.68 20.80 14.28
N TYR A 709 -21.38 22.10 14.21
CA TYR A 709 -22.41 23.09 13.84
C TYR A 709 -22.68 23.14 12.34
N LEU A 710 -21.72 22.80 11.47
CA LEU A 710 -21.94 22.72 10.03
C LEU A 710 -22.87 21.56 9.66
N ALA A 711 -22.78 20.43 10.38
CA ALA A 711 -23.64 19.26 10.15
C ALA A 711 -25.11 19.50 10.55
N GLN A 712 -25.38 20.51 11.39
CA GLN A 712 -26.74 20.85 11.82
C GLN A 712 -27.51 21.69 10.80
N VAL A 713 -26.84 22.20 9.77
CA VAL A 713 -27.43 23.07 8.75
C VAL A 713 -27.40 22.34 7.40
N ASP A 714 -28.43 22.52 6.57
CA ASP A 714 -28.42 21.94 5.23
C ASP A 714 -27.18 22.39 4.45
N THR A 715 -26.50 21.43 3.83
CA THR A 715 -25.21 21.65 3.17
C THR A 715 -25.31 22.67 2.03
N ALA A 716 -26.43 22.76 1.31
CA ALA A 716 -26.60 23.77 0.28
C ALA A 716 -26.68 25.17 0.89
N LYS A 717 -27.35 25.32 2.05
CA LYS A 717 -27.36 26.56 2.81
C LYS A 717 -25.95 26.94 3.30
N VAL A 718 -25.18 25.98 3.80
CA VAL A 718 -23.76 26.19 4.18
C VAL A 718 -22.94 26.69 2.99
N MET A 719 -23.08 26.05 1.81
CA MET A 719 -22.35 26.46 0.60
C MET A 719 -22.74 27.87 0.14
N LYS A 720 -24.04 28.21 0.18
CA LYS A 720 -24.51 29.58 -0.12
C LYS A 720 -23.87 30.61 0.80
N LYS A 721 -23.81 30.33 2.11
CA LYS A 721 -23.16 31.22 3.07
C LYS A 721 -21.66 31.37 2.78
N PHE A 722 -20.91 30.30 2.51
CA PHE A 722 -19.47 30.41 2.23
C PHE A 722 -19.11 31.05 0.89
N LEU A 723 -19.88 30.78 -0.17
CA LEU A 723 -19.55 31.28 -1.52
C LEU A 723 -19.99 32.73 -1.75
N ILE A 724 -20.96 33.23 -0.98
CA ILE A 724 -21.62 34.53 -1.26
C ILE A 724 -21.51 35.50 -0.09
N SER A 725 -21.91 35.06 1.12
CA SER A 725 -22.04 35.94 2.29
C SER A 725 -20.77 36.02 3.13
N ALA A 726 -20.02 34.93 3.21
CA ALA A 726 -18.72 34.89 3.86
C ALA A 726 -17.70 35.65 3.01
N PHE A 727 -16.61 36.07 3.66
CA PHE A 727 -15.47 36.69 2.97
C PHE A 727 -15.74 38.03 2.27
N ALA A 728 -16.89 38.67 2.53
CA ALA A 728 -17.12 40.09 2.24
C ALA A 728 -16.47 41.04 3.27
N GLY A 729 -15.62 40.49 4.15
CA GLY A 729 -14.95 41.15 5.28
C GLY A 729 -14.54 40.11 6.35
N PRO A 730 -13.93 40.52 7.47
CA PRO A 730 -13.58 39.62 8.57
C PRO A 730 -14.79 38.82 9.04
N THR A 731 -14.69 37.49 8.92
CA THR A 731 -15.82 36.60 9.19
C THR A 731 -15.71 36.06 10.62
N TYR A 732 -16.77 36.27 11.41
CA TYR A 732 -16.87 35.80 12.79
C TYR A 732 -17.97 34.75 12.92
N ILE A 733 -17.70 33.68 13.67
CA ILE A 733 -18.59 32.55 13.90
C ILE A 733 -18.66 32.32 15.41
N THR A 734 -19.69 32.86 16.06
CA THR A 734 -19.81 32.70 17.52
C THR A 734 -20.14 31.26 17.88
N LYS A 735 -19.73 30.84 19.07
CA LYS A 735 -19.98 29.48 19.54
C LYS A 735 -21.46 29.14 19.66
N GLU A 736 -22.30 30.11 20.00
CA GLU A 736 -23.74 29.93 20.22
C GLU A 736 -24.52 29.78 18.91
N LYS A 737 -24.14 30.55 17.89
CA LYS A 737 -24.88 30.59 16.61
C LYS A 737 -24.24 29.75 15.51
N GLY A 738 -22.98 29.34 15.67
CA GLY A 738 -22.26 28.60 14.64
C GLY A 738 -22.35 29.31 13.28
N ILE A 739 -22.57 28.54 12.21
CA ILE A 739 -22.64 29.07 10.85
C ILE A 739 -23.82 30.03 10.62
N GLU A 740 -24.86 30.01 11.46
CA GLU A 740 -25.97 30.97 11.38
C GLU A 740 -25.58 32.39 11.84
N THR A 741 -24.35 32.57 12.34
CA THR A 741 -23.75 33.91 12.50
C THR A 741 -23.59 34.61 11.15
N ILE A 742 -23.31 33.85 10.08
CA ILE A 742 -23.17 34.40 8.72
C ILE A 742 -24.57 34.60 8.14
N PRO A 743 -24.91 35.81 7.67
CA PRO A 743 -26.25 36.10 7.15
C PRO A 743 -26.55 35.29 5.89
N ASP A 744 -27.81 34.90 5.70
CA ASP A 744 -28.26 34.29 4.45
C ASP A 744 -28.13 35.30 3.29
N PRO A 745 -27.60 34.87 2.14
CA PRO A 745 -27.44 35.76 1.01
C PRO A 745 -28.83 36.17 0.47
N PRO A 746 -29.04 37.45 0.13
CA PRO A 746 -30.35 37.95 -0.31
C PRO A 746 -30.76 37.37 -1.67
N SER A 747 -29.80 37.02 -2.53
CA SER A 747 -30.00 36.35 -3.82
C SER A 747 -28.70 35.71 -4.30
N LEU A 748 -28.77 34.82 -5.29
CA LEU A 748 -27.58 34.28 -5.95
C LEU A 748 -26.95 35.33 -6.88
N PRO A 749 -25.61 35.47 -6.88
CA PRO A 749 -24.94 36.33 -7.85
C PRO A 749 -25.02 35.72 -9.27
N SER A 750 -24.83 36.55 -10.30
CA SER A 750 -25.01 36.14 -11.70
C SER A 750 -24.08 35.03 -12.18
N TRP A 751 -22.96 34.80 -11.48
CA TRP A 751 -21.98 33.76 -11.79
C TRP A 751 -22.25 32.42 -11.12
N LEU A 752 -23.27 32.33 -10.24
CA LEU A 752 -23.53 31.12 -9.45
C LEU A 752 -25.00 30.69 -9.56
N THR A 753 -25.23 29.46 -10.02
CA THR A 753 -26.59 28.91 -10.15
C THR A 753 -26.96 27.99 -8.97
N GLU A 754 -28.25 27.68 -8.82
CA GLU A 754 -28.70 26.68 -7.85
C GLU A 754 -28.14 25.28 -8.17
N GLU A 755 -27.88 24.96 -9.43
CA GLU A 755 -27.26 23.70 -9.84
C GLU A 755 -25.82 23.60 -9.32
N ASP A 756 -25.04 24.68 -9.45
CA ASP A 756 -23.66 24.75 -8.93
C ASP A 756 -23.64 24.55 -7.41
N ILE A 757 -24.53 25.23 -6.68
CA ILE A 757 -24.67 25.07 -5.23
C ILE A 757 -24.98 23.61 -4.87
N ASN A 758 -25.94 22.99 -5.58
CA ASN A 758 -26.34 21.61 -5.34
C ASN A 758 -25.20 20.64 -5.66
N TYR A 759 -24.40 20.93 -6.69
CA TYR A 759 -23.20 20.16 -7.00
C TYR A 759 -22.21 20.20 -5.84
N TYR A 760 -21.82 21.37 -5.33
CA TYR A 760 -20.93 21.48 -4.17
C TYR A 760 -21.52 20.78 -2.94
N ALA A 761 -22.79 21.04 -2.64
CA ALA A 761 -23.48 20.45 -1.49
C ALA A 761 -23.51 18.92 -1.56
N SER A 762 -23.77 18.33 -2.73
CA SER A 762 -23.81 16.87 -2.91
C SER A 762 -22.43 16.22 -2.66
N ASN A 763 -21.34 16.91 -3.00
CA ASN A 763 -19.99 16.42 -2.75
C ASN A 763 -19.64 16.51 -1.27
N PHE A 764 -19.90 17.64 -0.62
CA PHE A 764 -19.66 17.79 0.82
C PHE A 764 -20.58 16.92 1.69
N LYS A 765 -21.79 16.57 1.24
CA LYS A 765 -22.64 15.56 1.90
C LYS A 765 -21.98 14.17 1.93
N LYS A 766 -21.16 13.83 0.93
CA LYS A 766 -20.46 12.53 0.86
C LYS A 766 -19.20 12.53 1.72
N THR A 767 -18.43 13.62 1.70
CA THR A 767 -17.09 13.68 2.31
C THR A 767 -17.04 14.35 3.68
N GLY A 768 -18.08 15.10 4.05
CA GLY A 768 -18.02 16.04 5.17
C GLY A 768 -17.09 17.24 4.91
N PHE A 769 -17.02 18.15 5.87
CA PHE A 769 -16.19 19.38 5.79
C PHE A 769 -14.79 19.23 6.39
N THR A 770 -14.51 18.16 7.14
CA THR A 770 -13.23 17.95 7.85
C THR A 770 -12.02 18.11 6.94
N GLY A 771 -12.07 17.56 5.72
CA GLY A 771 -10.97 17.69 4.76
C GLY A 771 -10.63 19.14 4.41
N GLY A 772 -11.63 19.97 4.16
CA GLY A 772 -11.43 21.40 3.88
C GLY A 772 -10.97 22.18 5.11
N LEU A 773 -11.55 21.88 6.28
CA LEU A 773 -11.18 22.53 7.55
C LEU A 773 -9.74 22.21 7.97
N ASN A 774 -9.21 21.04 7.61
CA ASN A 774 -7.85 20.66 7.95
C ASN A 774 -6.77 21.55 7.31
N TYR A 775 -7.04 22.24 6.20
CA TYR A 775 -6.12 23.23 5.65
C TYR A 775 -5.88 24.40 6.63
N TYR A 776 -6.94 24.83 7.31
CA TYR A 776 -6.86 25.86 8.35
C TYR A 776 -6.13 25.36 9.60
N ARG A 777 -6.33 24.10 9.99
CA ARG A 777 -5.64 23.46 11.14
C ARG A 777 -4.16 23.25 10.88
N ALA A 778 -3.78 23.03 9.62
CA ALA A 778 -2.40 22.82 9.21
C ALA A 778 -1.58 24.11 9.16
N TYR A 779 -2.15 25.28 9.48
CA TYR A 779 -1.49 26.57 9.27
C TYR A 779 -0.26 26.76 10.17
N ASP A 780 -0.32 26.33 11.43
CA ASP A 780 0.82 26.41 12.36
C ASP A 780 1.91 25.39 12.04
N ILE A 781 1.55 24.16 11.65
CA ILE A 781 2.55 23.17 11.21
C ILE A 781 3.20 23.59 9.88
N THR A 782 2.45 24.24 8.98
CA THR A 782 3.02 24.83 7.76
C THR A 782 4.02 25.93 8.11
N TRP A 783 3.72 26.77 9.11
CA TRP A 783 4.66 27.76 9.64
C TRP A 783 5.92 27.12 10.25
N GLU A 784 5.80 25.99 10.93
CA GLU A 784 6.94 25.24 11.47
C GLU A 784 7.81 24.65 10.36
N LEU A 785 7.19 23.99 9.38
CA LEU A 785 7.88 23.32 8.29
C LEU A 785 8.56 24.28 7.30
N THR A 786 8.04 25.50 7.17
CA THR A 786 8.64 26.55 6.33
C THR A 786 9.76 27.34 7.03
N ALA A 787 10.11 26.99 8.28
CA ALA A 787 11.19 27.65 9.02
C ALA A 787 12.55 27.72 8.28
N PRO A 788 13.00 26.70 7.52
CA PRO A 788 14.26 26.78 6.77
C PRO A 788 14.27 27.85 5.67
N TRP A 789 13.11 28.31 5.22
CA TRP A 789 12.95 29.37 4.21
C TRP A 789 12.62 30.73 4.83
N ASN A 790 12.87 30.91 6.13
CA ASN A 790 12.64 32.18 6.81
C ASN A 790 13.48 33.31 6.20
N GLY A 791 12.81 34.31 5.61
CA GLY A 791 13.47 35.42 4.91
C GLY A 791 13.90 35.11 3.48
N ALA A 792 13.57 33.92 2.95
CA ALA A 792 13.77 33.61 1.53
C ALA A 792 12.74 34.33 0.67
N ALA A 793 13.17 34.73 -0.53
CA ALA A 793 12.34 35.41 -1.51
C ALA A 793 11.84 34.43 -2.59
N VAL A 794 10.67 34.72 -3.18
CA VAL A 794 10.16 33.98 -4.35
C VAL A 794 10.83 34.53 -5.62
N LEU A 795 11.72 33.74 -6.21
CA LEU A 795 12.55 34.14 -7.35
C LEU A 795 12.00 33.62 -8.68
N VAL A 796 10.70 33.79 -8.91
CA VAL A 796 10.00 33.40 -10.14
C VAL A 796 9.24 34.61 -10.69
N PRO A 797 9.28 34.92 -12.00
CA PRO A 797 8.46 35.96 -12.60
C PRO A 797 6.99 35.79 -12.21
N THR A 798 6.42 36.82 -11.60
CA THR A 798 5.12 36.69 -10.92
C THR A 798 4.15 37.79 -11.30
N LYS A 799 2.90 37.42 -11.53
CA LYS A 799 1.74 38.33 -11.56
C LYS A 799 0.79 37.97 -10.42
N PHE A 800 0.32 38.98 -9.69
CA PHE A 800 -0.66 38.81 -8.62
C PHE A 800 -1.97 39.52 -8.96
N ILE A 801 -3.12 38.86 -8.75
CA ILE A 801 -4.45 39.40 -9.06
C ILE A 801 -5.33 39.24 -7.82
N VAL A 802 -6.00 40.31 -7.38
CA VAL A 802 -6.87 40.27 -6.20
C VAL A 802 -8.06 41.20 -6.38
N GLY A 803 -9.20 40.87 -5.78
CA GLY A 803 -10.36 41.76 -5.72
C GLY A 803 -10.22 42.80 -4.60
N ASP A 804 -10.69 44.03 -4.83
CA ASP A 804 -10.66 45.09 -3.81
C ASP A 804 -11.62 44.83 -2.62
N GLN A 805 -12.57 43.91 -2.79
CA GLN A 805 -13.49 43.42 -1.75
C GLN A 805 -13.11 42.03 -1.22
N ASP A 806 -11.95 41.48 -1.60
CA ASP A 806 -11.46 40.20 -1.10
C ASP A 806 -11.09 40.30 0.38
N ILE A 807 -11.57 39.35 1.21
CA ILE A 807 -11.23 39.29 2.64
C ILE A 807 -9.72 39.35 2.87
N THR A 808 -8.93 38.66 2.04
CA THR A 808 -7.48 38.53 2.18
C THR A 808 -6.74 39.83 1.93
N TYR A 809 -7.33 40.71 1.11
CA TYR A 809 -6.85 42.05 0.81
C TYR A 809 -7.29 43.06 1.90
N SER A 810 -8.44 42.82 2.53
CA SER A 810 -8.98 43.65 3.62
C SER A 810 -8.31 43.46 4.99
N HIS A 811 -7.38 42.51 5.13
CA HIS A 811 -6.59 42.34 6.35
C HIS A 811 -5.72 43.59 6.61
N PRO A 812 -5.64 44.13 7.85
CA PRO A 812 -4.84 45.31 8.16
C PRO A 812 -3.39 45.20 7.66
N GLY A 813 -2.99 46.17 6.84
CA GLY A 813 -1.64 46.30 6.30
C GLY A 813 -1.34 45.42 5.07
N ILE A 814 -2.28 44.58 4.62
CA ILE A 814 -2.08 43.79 3.39
C ILE A 814 -2.23 44.65 2.14
N ASP A 815 -3.14 45.61 2.12
CA ASP A 815 -3.28 46.56 1.02
C ASP A 815 -2.00 47.41 0.83
N GLU A 816 -1.44 47.91 1.94
CA GLU A 816 -0.15 48.60 1.96
C GLU A 816 1.01 47.68 1.53
N TYR A 817 1.02 46.43 1.99
CA TYR A 817 2.05 45.44 1.62
C TYR A 817 2.01 45.13 0.12
N VAL A 818 0.82 44.79 -0.41
CA VAL A 818 0.59 44.38 -1.80
C VAL A 818 0.87 45.52 -2.77
N LYS A 819 0.53 46.76 -2.42
CA LYS A 819 0.81 47.96 -3.24
C LYS A 819 2.20 48.53 -3.03
N GLY A 820 2.86 48.19 -1.93
CA GLY A 820 4.12 48.77 -1.50
C GLY A 820 5.36 47.96 -1.86
N GLU A 821 6.51 48.43 -1.39
CA GLU A 821 7.81 47.78 -1.61
C GLU A 821 7.96 46.46 -0.81
N GLY A 822 7.09 46.22 0.18
CA GLY A 822 7.11 45.00 0.98
C GLY A 822 6.89 43.74 0.14
N PHE A 823 5.88 43.74 -0.73
CA PHE A 823 5.59 42.56 -1.56
C PHE A 823 6.68 42.33 -2.62
N LYS A 824 7.22 43.41 -3.21
CA LYS A 824 8.39 43.31 -4.11
C LYS A 824 9.65 42.84 -3.41
N LYS A 825 9.86 43.19 -2.14
CA LYS A 825 11.00 42.70 -1.35
C LYS A 825 10.96 41.18 -1.21
N ASP A 826 9.78 40.64 -0.94
CA ASP A 826 9.60 39.19 -0.73
C ASP A 826 9.42 38.42 -2.05
N VAL A 827 8.94 39.09 -3.10
CA VAL A 827 8.82 38.57 -4.47
C VAL A 827 9.53 39.53 -5.45
N PRO A 828 10.87 39.47 -5.56
CA PRO A 828 11.67 40.42 -6.35
C PRO A 828 11.34 40.48 -7.84
N LEU A 829 10.78 39.39 -8.39
CA LEU A 829 10.36 39.29 -9.78
C LEU A 829 8.85 39.48 -9.96
N LEU A 830 8.19 40.16 -9.02
CA LEU A 830 6.79 40.56 -9.15
C LEU A 830 6.66 41.65 -10.23
N GLU A 831 6.09 41.28 -11.36
CA GLU A 831 5.92 42.18 -12.51
C GLU A 831 4.71 43.10 -12.35
N GLU A 832 3.59 42.57 -11.86
CA GLU A 832 2.33 43.29 -11.82
C GLU A 832 1.44 42.81 -10.67
N VAL A 833 0.77 43.79 -10.04
CA VAL A 833 -0.32 43.58 -9.09
C VAL A 833 -1.57 44.19 -9.70
N VAL A 834 -2.58 43.35 -9.92
CA VAL A 834 -3.90 43.75 -10.44
C VAL A 834 -4.89 43.75 -9.29
N VAL A 835 -5.43 44.91 -8.93
CA VAL A 835 -6.52 45.04 -7.96
C VAL A 835 -7.81 45.32 -8.72
N MET A 836 -8.73 44.35 -8.73
CA MET A 836 -9.98 44.43 -9.50
C MET A 836 -11.08 45.10 -8.68
N GLU A 837 -11.68 46.16 -9.23
CA GLU A 837 -12.74 46.93 -8.58
C GLU A 837 -14.07 46.16 -8.53
N GLY A 838 -14.68 46.11 -7.35
CA GLY A 838 -16.00 45.50 -7.14
C GLY A 838 -15.99 43.97 -7.15
N VAL A 839 -14.81 43.35 -7.05
CA VAL A 839 -14.62 41.88 -7.10
C VAL A 839 -14.25 41.36 -5.72
N ARG A 840 -14.85 40.23 -5.34
CA ARG A 840 -14.59 39.57 -4.04
C ARG A 840 -13.60 38.43 -4.21
N HIS A 841 -13.71 37.43 -3.34
CA HIS A 841 -12.74 36.36 -3.19
C HIS A 841 -12.68 35.44 -4.42
N PHE A 842 -13.81 35.11 -5.05
CA PHE A 842 -13.86 34.15 -6.16
C PHE A 842 -13.71 34.84 -7.52
N LEU A 843 -12.69 35.68 -7.68
CA LEU A 843 -12.48 36.53 -8.87
C LEU A 843 -12.51 35.76 -10.20
N GLN A 844 -12.00 34.53 -10.22
CA GLN A 844 -12.02 33.64 -11.39
C GLN A 844 -13.43 33.18 -11.80
N GLN A 845 -14.41 33.30 -10.90
CA GLN A 845 -15.82 33.04 -11.17
C GLN A 845 -16.60 34.35 -11.38
N GLU A 846 -16.25 35.40 -10.63
CA GLU A 846 -16.91 36.71 -10.69
C GLU A 846 -16.61 37.49 -11.98
N LYS A 847 -15.38 37.38 -12.50
CA LYS A 847 -14.89 38.05 -13.70
C LYS A 847 -14.04 37.10 -14.57
N PRO A 848 -14.59 35.95 -15.01
CA PRO A 848 -13.81 34.86 -15.58
C PRO A 848 -13.06 35.29 -16.85
N GLU A 849 -13.65 36.10 -17.71
CA GLU A 849 -13.02 36.55 -18.96
C GLU A 849 -11.83 37.49 -18.71
N GLU A 850 -11.97 38.41 -17.76
CA GLU A 850 -10.94 39.39 -17.43
C GLU A 850 -9.74 38.73 -16.72
N VAL A 851 -10.02 37.83 -15.78
CA VAL A 851 -9.00 37.03 -15.08
C VAL A 851 -8.28 36.11 -16.07
N SER A 852 -9.03 35.42 -16.95
CA SER A 852 -8.44 34.57 -17.99
C SER A 852 -7.55 35.38 -18.93
N LYS A 853 -7.96 36.60 -19.29
CA LYS A 853 -7.16 37.51 -20.10
C LYS A 853 -5.86 37.90 -19.39
N HIS A 854 -5.89 38.26 -18.11
CA HIS A 854 -4.67 38.59 -17.36
C HIS A 854 -3.70 37.41 -17.24
N ILE A 855 -4.23 36.19 -17.03
CA ILE A 855 -3.43 34.95 -17.02
C ILE A 855 -2.79 34.74 -18.40
N TYR A 856 -3.59 34.75 -19.46
CA TYR A 856 -3.14 34.52 -20.82
C TYR A 856 -2.09 35.56 -21.27
N ASP A 857 -2.38 36.84 -21.07
CA ASP A 857 -1.49 37.94 -21.48
C ASP A 857 -0.15 37.91 -20.71
N PHE A 858 -0.12 37.35 -19.50
CA PHE A 858 1.12 37.15 -18.75
C PHE A 858 1.90 35.94 -19.23
N ILE A 859 1.24 34.79 -19.38
CA ILE A 859 1.85 33.55 -19.88
C ILE A 859 2.47 33.78 -21.26
N LYS A 860 1.77 34.49 -22.16
CA LYS A 860 2.22 34.80 -23.52
C LYS A 860 3.55 35.59 -23.60
N LYS A 861 4.01 36.21 -22.51
CA LYS A 861 5.30 36.94 -22.51
C LYS A 861 6.51 36.01 -22.53
N PHE A 862 6.32 34.76 -22.12
CA PHE A 862 7.34 33.71 -22.03
C PHE A 862 7.12 32.72 -23.17
#